data_AF-A0A090W2B2-F1
#
_entry.id   AF-A0A090W2B2-F1
#
_cell.length_a   1.000
_cell.length_b   1.000
_cell.length_c   1.000
_cell.angle_alpha   90.00
_cell.angle_beta   90.00
_cell.angle_gamma   90.00
#
_symmetry.space_group_name_H-M   'P 1'
#
loop_
_entity.id
_entity.type
_entity.pdbx_description
1 polymer ?
#
loop_
_entity_poly.entity_id
_entity_poly.type
_entity_poly.pdbx_seq_one_letter_code
_entity_poly.pdbx_strand_id
1 'polypeptide(L)'
;MLRPRPWPAPDYQKLSKEDFKHLFPHDAYTNEDDANNWKKGPLVLEKSFNTETSKTIELGRIKKWASGAYIITLETKDKFGQIVKDEAKTMLFSENDKTLPDYQLFNITTDKSSYNIGDTAHITIASSAENIAVTITVEKDRTIIKKEIITLNNNKRVISVPVTQDDFGGFAVNYSFAAFNSFQSGDVAIAVPYPSTDLDIETLTFRDKLQPGTDETWQFKIKGPKGDKVSAELLASMYDASLDQFKPHSWNFNAIQTPTYNPYGNTTAYKSFGKESFRVYQERFSHHFTPQSYDRLNWFGFTFGNYFPSRLRKALSGRVSGIQIMEDNAELEEVVVVGYGSQKREGITGAVAAVSPEQLNAGGDLKNVEKTLNSISKEEAKELLDSSRESEKKPNFDNIKIRKNLQETAFFFPQLQTDAEGNISFSFTTPESLTQWKLQLLAHTKTLESATTRLTAVTQKELMVIPNAPRFLREGDNITISTKIANLSDKALSGEAKLVLTDAISGENITENLVEASSVETFSVEKENNTQVSWKLSIPDNVQAVQYKVLATSGDFSDGEQNALPVLSNRMLVTETLPMWVKSNETRSFTLDKLKTNTSTTLKHHKLTLEITSNPAWYAVQALPYLMEYPYECNEQTFARYYANALASHIANSNPRIQEVFKQWRNTDALISNLEKNEELKSILIEETPWLRDAQSETEQKKRIALLFDLNKMNNELESAINKLKSNQMNSGGWSWFKGGNENRYITQHIIAGFGHLSKLNVIQSDSEESMIKKAVRYLDQQFIKAYKDIRKYDAKVDLNKDHLSHIQLYYLYMRSFFPNVKASEEVKDIIAYYQSQIQKYWLKRSLYAKGMMALVSYRNNDIKTASKILKSLKETSITSDELGMYWKSNTNSWYWHQAPIETQALLIEAFGESGSIIQSETKNLETIDNLKIWLLKNKQTNNWKTTKATKEAVYALLLQGSDWLSVTDMVDVVLGGQQIEPSKLEHVKVEAGTGYYKTSWHSSEIQPKMAEVEISKKGQGIAWGALYWQYFEDLDKITLAETPLSLKKKLFLKTNTDTGEEITEITSETKLKVGDLVRVRIELRSDRNMEFLHMKDMRASGLEPVNVLSKYKWQDGLGYYESTKDASTNFFFDYLPKGVYVFEYDLRVNNAGNMSNGITTIQSMYAPEFSSHSEGIRILIEQSK
;
A
#
# COMPACT_ATOMS: atom_id res chain seq x y z
N MET A 1 -15.81 -61.39 -0.67
CA MET A 1 -15.20 -60.26 0.05
C MET A 1 -13.92 -59.84 -0.66
N LEU A 2 -13.78 -58.55 -0.92
CA LEU A 2 -12.57 -57.96 -1.49
C LEU A 2 -11.86 -57.09 -0.44
N ARG A 3 -10.53 -57.01 -0.52
CA ARG A 3 -9.69 -56.07 0.23
C ARG A 3 -9.27 -54.91 -0.68
N PRO A 4 -8.91 -53.74 -0.12
CA PRO A 4 -8.30 -52.67 -0.91
C PRO A 4 -7.08 -53.19 -1.66
N ARG A 5 -7.05 -52.95 -2.98
CA ARG A 5 -5.95 -53.44 -3.80
C ARG A 5 -4.63 -52.82 -3.33
N PRO A 6 -3.56 -53.64 -3.23
CA PRO A 6 -2.24 -53.11 -2.93
C PRO A 6 -1.69 -52.28 -4.10
N TRP A 7 -2.07 -52.55 -5.34
CA TRP A 7 -1.62 -51.85 -6.56
C TRP A 7 -2.83 -51.48 -7.45
N PRO A 8 -2.73 -50.40 -8.26
CA PRO A 8 -3.80 -50.05 -9.20
C PRO A 8 -4.07 -51.17 -10.21
N ALA A 9 -5.27 -51.18 -10.80
CA ALA A 9 -5.57 -52.06 -11.92
C ALA A 9 -4.60 -51.78 -13.08
N PRO A 10 -4.00 -52.82 -13.69
CA PRO A 10 -3.10 -52.61 -14.83
C PRO A 10 -3.89 -52.14 -16.05
N ASP A 11 -3.27 -51.28 -16.87
CA ASP A 11 -3.86 -50.83 -18.15
C ASP A 11 -4.09 -51.99 -19.13
N TYR A 12 -3.30 -53.07 -18.99
CA TYR A 12 -3.38 -54.28 -19.81
C TYR A 12 -3.55 -55.54 -18.94
N GLN A 13 -4.70 -56.20 -19.05
CA GLN A 13 -5.00 -57.42 -18.30
C GLN A 13 -4.46 -58.66 -19.05
N LYS A 14 -3.29 -59.16 -18.64
CA LYS A 14 -2.69 -60.38 -19.22
C LYS A 14 -3.28 -61.69 -18.69
N LEU A 15 -3.79 -61.68 -17.45
CA LEU A 15 -4.50 -62.83 -16.87
C LEU A 15 -5.97 -62.76 -17.24
N SER A 16 -6.60 -63.90 -17.52
CA SER A 16 -8.06 -63.97 -17.61
C SER A 16 -8.66 -63.62 -16.24
N LYS A 17 -9.93 -63.18 -16.23
CA LYS A 17 -10.63 -62.85 -14.99
C LYS A 17 -10.72 -64.08 -14.07
N GLU A 18 -10.94 -65.25 -14.64
CA GLU A 18 -10.98 -66.54 -13.95
C GLU A 18 -9.63 -66.87 -13.31
N ASP A 19 -8.52 -66.78 -14.07
CA ASP A 19 -7.17 -67.05 -13.56
C ASP A 19 -6.77 -66.07 -12.45
N PHE A 20 -7.11 -64.78 -12.64
CA PHE A 20 -6.84 -63.76 -11.63
C PHE A 20 -7.61 -64.06 -10.34
N LYS A 21 -8.91 -64.37 -10.43
CA LYS A 21 -9.72 -64.70 -9.24
C LYS A 21 -9.28 -65.97 -8.53
N HIS A 22 -8.69 -66.92 -9.26
CA HIS A 22 -8.10 -68.11 -8.64
C HIS A 22 -6.82 -67.77 -7.86
N LEU A 23 -5.93 -66.95 -8.42
CA LEU A 23 -4.66 -66.57 -7.80
C LEU A 23 -4.81 -65.50 -6.70
N PHE A 24 -5.77 -64.59 -6.88
CA PHE A 24 -6.02 -63.43 -6.03
C PHE A 24 -7.51 -63.34 -5.66
N PRO A 25 -8.05 -64.32 -4.89
CA PRO A 25 -9.49 -64.44 -4.62
C PRO A 25 -10.11 -63.27 -3.84
N HIS A 26 -9.28 -62.39 -3.25
CA HIS A 26 -9.69 -61.25 -2.45
C HIS A 26 -9.32 -59.90 -3.06
N ASP A 27 -8.73 -59.86 -4.26
CA ASP A 27 -8.41 -58.62 -4.95
C ASP A 27 -9.40 -58.38 -6.10
N ALA A 28 -9.73 -57.10 -6.36
CA ALA A 28 -10.49 -56.74 -7.55
C ALA A 28 -9.62 -56.97 -8.81
N TYR A 29 -10.21 -57.54 -9.86
CA TYR A 29 -9.55 -57.75 -11.17
C TYR A 29 -9.30 -56.41 -11.86
N THR A 30 -10.32 -55.55 -11.86
CA THR A 30 -10.31 -54.17 -12.34
C THR A 30 -10.57 -53.25 -11.16
N ASN A 31 -11.72 -52.57 -11.14
CA ASN A 31 -12.16 -51.63 -10.11
C ASN A 31 -13.57 -52.01 -9.60
N GLU A 32 -13.89 -53.31 -9.54
CA GLU A 32 -15.18 -53.78 -9.05
C GLU A 32 -15.38 -53.63 -7.53
N ASP A 33 -14.32 -53.28 -6.80
CA ASP A 33 -14.35 -52.84 -5.40
C ASP A 33 -14.80 -51.38 -5.24
N ASP A 34 -14.76 -50.58 -6.31
CA ASP A 34 -15.25 -49.20 -6.33
C ASP A 34 -16.74 -49.14 -6.70
N ALA A 35 -17.57 -48.70 -5.74
CA ALA A 35 -19.00 -48.50 -5.90
C ALA A 35 -19.37 -47.50 -7.01
N ASN A 36 -18.43 -46.66 -7.48
CA ASN A 36 -18.64 -45.79 -8.64
C ASN A 36 -18.87 -46.57 -9.94
N ASN A 37 -18.35 -47.79 -10.03
CA ASN A 37 -18.41 -48.64 -11.21
C ASN A 37 -19.55 -49.67 -11.14
N TRP A 38 -20.29 -49.71 -10.04
CA TRP A 38 -21.39 -50.65 -9.87
C TRP A 38 -22.59 -50.25 -10.72
N LYS A 39 -23.25 -51.24 -11.32
CA LYS A 39 -24.52 -51.00 -12.01
C LYS A 39 -25.57 -50.58 -10.98
N LYS A 40 -26.32 -49.51 -11.27
CA LYS A 40 -27.41 -49.05 -10.41
C LYS A 40 -28.40 -50.20 -10.18
N GLY A 41 -28.73 -50.46 -8.92
CA GLY A 41 -29.74 -51.43 -8.52
C GLY A 41 -31.17 -50.96 -8.83
N PRO A 42 -32.20 -51.72 -8.41
CA PRO A 42 -33.59 -51.29 -8.56
C PRO A 42 -33.84 -49.97 -7.82
N LEU A 43 -34.64 -49.09 -8.44
CA LEU A 43 -35.07 -47.83 -7.82
C LEU A 43 -35.92 -48.12 -6.58
N VAL A 44 -35.47 -47.66 -5.42
CA VAL A 44 -36.16 -47.89 -4.13
C VAL A 44 -37.06 -46.73 -3.70
N LEU A 45 -36.85 -45.53 -4.26
CA LEU A 45 -37.61 -44.32 -3.96
C LEU A 45 -37.49 -43.33 -5.12
N GLU A 46 -38.64 -42.78 -5.52
CA GLU A 46 -38.73 -41.62 -6.40
C GLU A 46 -39.71 -40.62 -5.79
N LYS A 47 -39.32 -39.35 -5.70
CA LYS A 47 -40.15 -38.27 -5.17
C LYS A 47 -39.87 -36.96 -5.92
N SER A 48 -40.93 -36.25 -6.25
CA SER A 48 -40.84 -34.83 -6.64
C SER A 48 -40.74 -33.96 -5.39
N PHE A 49 -40.02 -32.85 -5.48
CA PHE A 49 -39.85 -31.89 -4.39
C PHE A 49 -39.86 -30.47 -4.95
N ASN A 50 -40.27 -29.49 -4.14
CA ASN A 50 -40.22 -28.08 -4.49
C ASN A 50 -39.33 -27.35 -3.47
N THR A 51 -38.17 -26.90 -3.94
CA THR A 51 -37.16 -26.18 -3.14
C THR A 51 -37.64 -24.82 -2.61
N GLU A 52 -38.70 -24.25 -3.20
CA GLU A 52 -39.34 -23.03 -2.68
C GLU A 52 -40.07 -23.29 -1.37
N THR A 53 -40.61 -24.50 -1.20
CA THR A 53 -41.47 -24.86 -0.05
C THR A 53 -40.76 -25.68 1.03
N SER A 54 -39.74 -26.45 0.67
CA SER A 54 -38.99 -27.28 1.63
C SER A 54 -37.54 -27.44 1.22
N LYS A 55 -36.65 -27.36 2.22
CA LYS A 55 -35.21 -27.64 2.08
C LYS A 55 -34.85 -29.09 2.44
N THR A 56 -35.83 -29.90 2.86
CA THR A 56 -35.63 -31.28 3.30
C THR A 56 -36.59 -32.23 2.58
N ILE A 57 -36.13 -33.46 2.33
CA ILE A 57 -36.93 -34.53 1.74
C ILE A 57 -36.92 -35.71 2.70
N GLU A 58 -38.09 -36.10 3.19
CA GLU A 58 -38.21 -37.30 4.02
C GLU A 58 -38.12 -38.57 3.16
N LEU A 59 -37.12 -39.40 3.43
CA LEU A 59 -36.88 -40.65 2.69
C LEU A 59 -37.87 -41.77 3.05
N GLY A 60 -38.65 -41.63 4.14
CA GLY A 60 -39.73 -42.53 4.50
C GLY A 60 -39.28 -43.93 4.98
N ARG A 61 -39.81 -45.00 4.37
CA ARG A 61 -39.69 -46.40 4.83
C ARG A 61 -38.30 -47.03 4.63
N ILE A 62 -37.23 -46.30 4.96
CA ILE A 62 -35.83 -46.75 4.84
C ILE A 62 -35.55 -48.06 5.58
N LYS A 63 -36.31 -48.38 6.63
CA LYS A 63 -36.25 -49.67 7.36
C LYS A 63 -36.58 -50.90 6.49
N LYS A 64 -37.20 -50.70 5.32
CA LYS A 64 -37.52 -51.77 4.35
C LYS A 64 -36.47 -51.91 3.26
N TRP A 65 -35.53 -50.98 3.16
CA TRP A 65 -34.47 -51.01 2.16
C TRP A 65 -33.39 -51.98 2.63
N ALA A 66 -32.76 -52.67 1.68
CA ALA A 66 -31.63 -53.54 1.99
C ALA A 66 -30.43 -52.69 2.40
N SER A 67 -29.64 -53.15 3.36
CA SER A 67 -28.37 -52.51 3.71
C SER A 67 -27.37 -52.63 2.56
N GLY A 68 -26.69 -51.53 2.24
CA GLY A 68 -25.82 -51.42 1.07
C GLY A 68 -25.50 -49.98 0.69
N ALA A 69 -24.69 -49.82 -0.35
CA ALA A 69 -24.43 -48.53 -0.99
C ALA A 69 -25.65 -48.05 -1.80
N TYR A 70 -25.99 -46.77 -1.65
CA TYR A 70 -27.06 -46.09 -2.40
C TYR A 70 -26.51 -44.85 -3.11
N ILE A 71 -27.08 -44.55 -4.27
CA ILE A 71 -26.91 -43.27 -4.97
C ILE A 71 -28.23 -42.52 -4.94
N ILE A 72 -28.17 -41.28 -4.50
CA ILE A 72 -29.26 -40.33 -4.51
C ILE A 72 -28.99 -39.41 -5.70
N THR A 73 -29.89 -39.43 -6.67
CA THR A 73 -29.81 -38.55 -7.85
C THR A 73 -30.91 -37.51 -7.73
N LEU A 74 -30.52 -36.24 -7.78
CA LEU A 74 -31.44 -35.11 -7.78
C LEU A 74 -31.37 -34.44 -9.15
N GLU A 75 -32.50 -34.35 -9.82
CA GLU A 75 -32.63 -33.73 -11.14
C GLU A 75 -33.68 -32.63 -11.07
N THR A 76 -33.32 -31.45 -11.57
CA THR A 76 -34.24 -30.30 -11.68
C THR A 76 -33.95 -29.53 -12.95
N LYS A 77 -34.73 -28.50 -13.25
CA LYS A 77 -34.42 -27.52 -14.29
C LYS A 77 -33.98 -26.22 -13.65
N ASP A 78 -32.92 -25.62 -14.16
CA ASP A 78 -32.56 -24.26 -13.77
C ASP A 78 -33.53 -23.23 -14.35
N LYS A 79 -33.30 -21.95 -14.03
CA LYS A 79 -34.11 -20.83 -14.54
C LYS A 79 -34.11 -20.67 -16.06
N PHE A 80 -33.22 -21.36 -16.78
CA PHE A 80 -33.13 -21.39 -18.24
C PHE A 80 -33.74 -22.66 -18.84
N GLY A 81 -34.35 -23.52 -18.03
CA GLY A 81 -34.96 -24.78 -18.46
C GLY A 81 -33.94 -25.90 -18.72
N GLN A 82 -32.65 -25.70 -18.40
CA GLN A 82 -31.62 -26.71 -18.56
C GLN A 82 -31.69 -27.71 -17.40
N ILE A 83 -31.54 -29.01 -17.71
CA ILE A 83 -31.51 -30.04 -16.67
C ILE A 83 -30.23 -29.87 -15.86
N VAL A 84 -30.39 -29.66 -14.55
CA VAL A 84 -29.30 -29.67 -13.58
C VAL A 84 -29.43 -30.94 -12.76
N LYS A 85 -28.32 -31.66 -12.64
CA LYS A 85 -28.24 -32.94 -11.95
C LYS A 85 -27.17 -32.89 -10.87
N ASP A 86 -27.51 -33.40 -9.70
CA ASP A 86 -26.58 -33.65 -8.61
C ASP A 86 -26.69 -35.11 -8.15
N GLU A 87 -25.57 -35.69 -7.70
CA GLU A 87 -25.50 -37.08 -7.23
C GLU A 87 -24.76 -37.18 -5.90
N ALA A 88 -25.42 -37.73 -4.88
CA ALA A 88 -24.82 -38.03 -3.59
C ALA A 88 -24.79 -39.55 -3.35
N LYS A 89 -23.66 -40.08 -2.89
CA LYS A 89 -23.53 -41.50 -2.54
C LYS A 89 -23.50 -41.66 -1.03
N THR A 90 -24.20 -42.67 -0.53
CA THR A 90 -24.27 -42.95 0.91
C THR A 90 -24.38 -44.44 1.16
N MET A 91 -24.22 -44.85 2.43
CA MET A 91 -24.36 -46.23 2.86
C MET A 91 -25.53 -46.33 3.84
N LEU A 92 -26.48 -47.21 3.53
CA LEU A 92 -27.55 -47.56 4.44
C LEU A 92 -27.19 -48.87 5.15
N PHE A 93 -27.33 -48.90 6.47
CA PHE A 93 -27.20 -50.11 7.25
C PHE A 93 -28.20 -50.10 8.41
N SER A 94 -28.43 -51.27 9.00
CA SER A 94 -29.31 -51.46 10.14
C SER A 94 -28.51 -51.93 11.34
N GLU A 95 -28.83 -51.42 12.53
CA GLU A 95 -28.24 -51.89 13.79
C GLU A 95 -28.56 -53.37 14.08
N ASN A 96 -29.58 -53.95 13.41
CA ASN A 96 -29.89 -55.38 13.51
C ASN A 96 -29.11 -56.25 12.52
N ASP A 97 -28.34 -55.64 11.61
CA ASP A 97 -27.56 -56.41 10.64
C ASP A 97 -26.48 -57.22 11.36
N LYS A 98 -26.41 -58.51 11.04
CA LYS A 98 -25.43 -59.42 11.64
C LYS A 98 -24.05 -59.31 10.99
N THR A 99 -23.99 -58.79 9.77
CA THR A 99 -22.80 -58.69 8.91
C THR A 99 -22.72 -57.29 8.31
N LEU A 100 -21.56 -56.88 7.81
CA LEU A 100 -21.45 -55.59 7.12
C LEU A 100 -22.18 -55.62 5.76
N PRO A 101 -22.75 -54.49 5.32
CA PRO A 101 -23.28 -54.35 3.97
C PRO A 101 -22.17 -54.57 2.92
N ASP A 102 -22.57 -55.04 1.74
CA ASP A 102 -21.72 -55.23 0.56
C ASP A 102 -20.42 -56.04 0.80
N TYR A 103 -20.43 -56.93 1.80
CA TYR A 103 -19.31 -57.82 2.15
C TYR A 103 -17.98 -57.09 2.43
N GLN A 104 -18.05 -55.92 3.05
CA GLN A 104 -16.87 -55.15 3.44
C GLN A 104 -15.94 -55.96 4.37
N LEU A 105 -14.63 -55.78 4.18
CA LEU A 105 -13.59 -56.45 4.94
C LEU A 105 -13.64 -56.08 6.42
N PHE A 106 -13.74 -54.80 6.75
CA PHE A 106 -13.70 -54.32 8.13
C PHE A 106 -14.34 -52.94 8.22
N ASN A 107 -15.04 -52.68 9.32
CA ASN A 107 -15.52 -51.35 9.67
C ASN A 107 -15.53 -51.17 11.20
N ILE A 108 -15.27 -49.95 11.66
CA ILE A 108 -15.32 -49.57 13.06
C ILE A 108 -16.10 -48.25 13.19
N THR A 109 -17.12 -48.21 14.04
CA THR A 109 -18.02 -47.06 14.19
C THR A 109 -18.35 -46.79 15.65
N THR A 110 -18.74 -45.56 15.95
CA THR A 110 -19.27 -45.13 17.24
C THR A 110 -20.78 -44.98 17.19
N ASP A 111 -21.46 -45.10 18.34
CA ASP A 111 -22.91 -44.88 18.47
C ASP A 111 -23.30 -43.40 18.46
N LYS A 112 -22.38 -42.50 18.83
CA LYS A 112 -22.57 -41.04 18.80
C LYS A 112 -21.40 -40.34 18.13
N SER A 113 -21.63 -39.11 17.67
CA SER A 113 -20.59 -38.21 17.14
C SER A 113 -19.77 -37.52 18.25
N SER A 114 -20.33 -37.39 19.46
CA SER A 114 -19.68 -36.81 20.63
C SER A 114 -20.30 -37.35 21.92
N TYR A 115 -19.55 -37.28 23.02
CA TYR A 115 -19.94 -37.83 24.31
C TYR A 115 -19.82 -36.79 25.42
N ASN A 116 -20.77 -36.83 26.37
CA ASN A 116 -20.73 -36.03 27.59
C ASN A 116 -20.04 -36.82 28.72
N ILE A 117 -19.60 -36.12 29.76
CA ILE A 117 -19.07 -36.77 30.97
C ILE A 117 -20.15 -37.68 31.58
N GLY A 118 -19.79 -38.92 31.88
CA GLY A 118 -20.72 -39.95 32.37
C GLY A 118 -21.38 -40.79 31.28
N ASP A 119 -21.27 -40.40 30.00
CA ASP A 119 -21.66 -41.28 28.90
C ASP A 119 -20.74 -42.52 28.84
N THR A 120 -21.20 -43.55 28.13
CA THR A 120 -20.37 -44.69 27.72
C THR A 120 -20.31 -44.73 26.21
N ALA A 121 -19.10 -44.68 25.65
CA ALA A 121 -18.88 -44.82 24.22
C ALA A 121 -19.00 -46.29 23.81
N HIS A 122 -19.93 -46.59 22.90
CA HIS A 122 -20.11 -47.92 22.34
C HIS A 122 -19.48 -47.98 20.95
N ILE A 123 -18.33 -48.63 20.87
CA ILE A 123 -17.57 -48.79 19.62
C ILE A 123 -17.90 -50.16 19.03
N THR A 124 -18.50 -50.16 17.84
CA THR A 124 -18.84 -51.37 17.10
C THR A 124 -17.71 -51.70 16.12
N ILE A 125 -17.15 -52.89 16.27
CA ILE A 125 -16.15 -53.46 15.36
C ILE A 125 -16.79 -54.60 14.59
N ALA A 126 -16.77 -54.54 13.25
CA ALA A 126 -17.44 -55.51 12.41
C ALA A 126 -16.56 -55.93 11.21
N SER A 127 -16.77 -57.16 10.74
CA SER A 127 -16.10 -57.71 9.57
C SER A 127 -16.99 -58.76 8.92
N SER A 128 -17.07 -58.79 7.60
CA SER A 128 -17.73 -59.91 6.89
C SER A 128 -16.78 -61.11 6.68
N ALA A 129 -15.54 -61.04 7.20
CA ALA A 129 -14.49 -62.02 6.96
C ALA A 129 -14.62 -63.17 7.95
N GLU A 130 -14.29 -64.37 7.52
CA GLU A 130 -14.20 -65.50 8.43
C GLU A 130 -12.86 -65.47 9.18
N ASN A 131 -12.91 -65.68 10.49
CA ASN A 131 -11.77 -65.87 11.38
C ASN A 131 -10.68 -64.77 11.35
N ILE A 132 -11.08 -63.50 11.45
CA ILE A 132 -10.16 -62.35 11.51
C ILE A 132 -9.90 -61.94 12.98
N ALA A 133 -8.63 -61.72 13.34
CA ALA A 133 -8.23 -61.28 14.68
C ALA A 133 -7.84 -59.79 14.67
N VAL A 134 -8.58 -58.99 15.43
CA VAL A 134 -8.41 -57.52 15.49
C VAL A 134 -7.89 -57.13 16.87
N THR A 135 -6.71 -56.53 16.92
CA THR A 135 -6.16 -55.94 18.15
C THR A 135 -6.76 -54.56 18.34
N ILE A 136 -7.39 -54.32 19.49
CA ILE A 136 -7.93 -53.02 19.88
C ILE A 136 -7.18 -52.49 21.10
N THR A 137 -6.81 -51.21 21.08
CA THR A 137 -6.28 -50.49 22.24
C THR A 137 -7.04 -49.20 22.49
N VAL A 138 -7.48 -49.01 23.73
CA VAL A 138 -8.06 -47.74 24.19
C VAL A 138 -6.94 -46.91 24.79
N GLU A 139 -6.70 -45.74 24.23
CA GLU A 139 -5.65 -44.81 24.61
C GLU A 139 -6.28 -43.54 25.21
N LYS A 140 -5.96 -43.25 26.47
CA LYS A 140 -6.36 -42.03 27.19
C LYS A 140 -5.12 -41.37 27.76
N ASP A 141 -5.01 -40.06 27.65
CA ASP A 141 -3.83 -39.29 28.09
C ASP A 141 -2.49 -39.91 27.65
N ARG A 142 -2.42 -40.37 26.39
CA ARG A 142 -1.26 -41.07 25.79
C ARG A 142 -0.83 -42.35 26.50
N THR A 143 -1.71 -42.92 27.31
CA THR A 143 -1.53 -44.21 27.98
C THR A 143 -2.55 -45.23 27.47
N ILE A 144 -2.10 -46.45 27.21
CA ILE A 144 -2.99 -47.54 26.82
C ILE A 144 -3.64 -48.08 28.10
N ILE A 145 -4.91 -47.77 28.30
CA ILE A 145 -5.68 -48.19 29.48
C ILE A 145 -6.36 -49.55 29.28
N LYS A 146 -6.58 -49.97 28.02
CA LYS A 146 -7.16 -51.27 27.68
C LYS A 146 -6.53 -51.79 26.40
N LYS A 147 -6.21 -53.08 26.35
CA LYS A 147 -5.75 -53.81 25.15
C LYS A 147 -6.42 -55.18 25.09
N GLU A 148 -7.08 -55.48 23.99
CA GLU A 148 -7.74 -56.78 23.76
C GLU A 148 -7.65 -57.21 22.30
N ILE A 149 -7.74 -58.53 22.06
CA ILE A 149 -7.83 -59.09 20.70
C ILE A 149 -9.24 -59.64 20.53
N ILE A 150 -9.93 -59.17 19.50
CA ILE A 150 -11.29 -59.54 19.16
C ILE A 150 -11.25 -60.42 17.91
N THR A 151 -11.75 -61.65 18.02
CA THR A 151 -11.95 -62.52 16.85
C THR A 151 -13.34 -62.28 16.27
N LEU A 152 -13.39 -61.93 14.98
CA LEU A 152 -14.62 -61.80 14.21
C LEU A 152 -14.72 -62.94 13.21
N ASN A 153 -15.93 -63.46 13.03
CA ASN A 153 -16.23 -64.54 12.11
C ASN A 153 -17.55 -64.25 11.40
N ASN A 154 -17.48 -63.37 10.40
CA ASN A 154 -18.63 -62.80 9.71
C ASN A 154 -19.69 -62.26 10.69
N ASN A 155 -19.25 -61.41 11.62
CA ASN A 155 -20.06 -60.88 12.70
C ASN A 155 -19.55 -59.50 13.16
N LYS A 156 -20.21 -58.96 14.19
CA LYS A 156 -19.83 -57.71 14.86
C LYS A 156 -19.68 -57.90 16.35
N ARG A 157 -18.86 -57.05 16.97
CA ARG A 157 -18.61 -56.96 18.42
C ARG A 157 -18.67 -55.52 18.86
N VAL A 158 -19.18 -55.27 20.06
CA VAL A 158 -19.23 -53.93 20.64
C VAL A 158 -18.34 -53.90 21.88
N ILE A 159 -17.52 -52.87 21.99
CA ILE A 159 -16.77 -52.55 23.20
C ILE A 159 -17.34 -51.29 23.82
N SER A 160 -17.35 -51.22 25.14
CA SER A 160 -17.88 -50.10 25.89
C SER A 160 -16.75 -49.42 26.65
N VAL A 161 -16.60 -48.10 26.48
CA VAL A 161 -15.58 -47.29 27.15
C VAL A 161 -16.27 -46.14 27.91
N PRO A 162 -16.20 -46.09 29.25
CA PRO A 162 -16.80 -44.99 30.01
C PRO A 162 -16.04 -43.68 29.77
N VAL A 163 -16.79 -42.58 29.71
CA VAL A 163 -16.27 -41.21 29.53
C VAL A 163 -16.23 -40.50 30.88
N THR A 164 -15.04 -40.07 31.31
CA THR A 164 -14.77 -39.42 32.59
C THR A 164 -14.27 -37.98 32.39
N GLN A 165 -14.19 -37.22 33.47
CA GLN A 165 -13.78 -35.81 33.43
C GLN A 165 -12.37 -35.58 32.85
N ASP A 166 -11.47 -36.56 32.98
CA ASP A 166 -10.12 -36.51 32.43
C ASP A 166 -10.08 -36.69 30.90
N ASP A 167 -11.22 -37.03 30.28
CA ASP A 167 -11.33 -37.26 28.84
C ASP A 167 -11.66 -35.98 28.05
N PHE A 168 -11.75 -34.79 28.66
CA PHE A 168 -12.00 -33.55 27.92
C PHE A 168 -10.94 -33.33 26.82
N GLY A 169 -11.40 -32.98 25.62
CA GLY A 169 -10.58 -32.95 24.41
C GLY A 169 -10.64 -34.27 23.62
N GLY A 170 -11.16 -35.34 24.23
CA GLY A 170 -11.35 -36.65 23.63
C GLY A 170 -10.29 -37.68 24.00
N PHE A 171 -10.44 -38.87 23.43
CA PHE A 171 -9.45 -39.96 23.52
C PHE A 171 -9.51 -40.82 22.26
N ALA A 172 -8.63 -41.82 22.10
CA ALA A 172 -8.55 -42.61 20.87
C ALA A 172 -8.74 -44.12 21.11
N VAL A 173 -9.43 -44.78 20.19
CA VAL A 173 -9.48 -46.24 20.09
C VAL A 173 -8.70 -46.66 18.86
N ASN A 174 -7.52 -47.23 19.05
CA ASN A 174 -6.70 -47.72 17.96
C ASN A 174 -7.06 -49.18 17.64
N TYR A 175 -7.01 -49.55 16.37
CA TYR A 175 -7.20 -50.91 15.90
C TYR A 175 -6.08 -51.33 14.95
N SER A 176 -5.81 -52.63 14.90
CA SER A 176 -4.96 -53.23 13.88
C SER A 176 -5.29 -54.70 13.66
N PHE A 177 -5.15 -55.18 12.42
CA PHE A 177 -5.33 -56.58 12.07
C PHE A 177 -4.55 -56.92 10.81
N ALA A 178 -4.33 -58.22 10.59
CA ALA A 178 -3.83 -58.76 9.33
C ALA A 178 -4.85 -59.74 8.75
N ALA A 179 -5.19 -59.58 7.47
CA ALA A 179 -6.10 -60.45 6.73
C ALA A 179 -5.67 -60.53 5.25
N PHE A 180 -5.76 -61.72 4.67
CA PHE A 180 -5.51 -61.96 3.23
C PHE A 180 -4.19 -61.32 2.71
N ASN A 181 -3.09 -61.52 3.44
CA ASN A 181 -1.77 -60.94 3.15
C ASN A 181 -1.72 -59.40 3.10
N SER A 182 -2.65 -58.75 3.81
CA SER A 182 -2.69 -57.31 4.00
C SER A 182 -2.77 -56.98 5.49
N PHE A 183 -2.19 -55.85 5.88
CA PHE A 183 -2.29 -55.29 7.22
C PHE A 183 -3.06 -53.98 7.16
N GLN A 184 -4.01 -53.81 8.06
CA GLN A 184 -4.71 -52.54 8.27
C GLN A 184 -4.60 -52.13 9.73
N SER A 185 -4.45 -50.83 9.93
CA SER A 185 -4.53 -50.19 11.23
C SER A 185 -5.15 -48.83 11.07
N GLY A 186 -5.65 -48.29 12.17
CA GLY A 186 -6.18 -46.95 12.25
C GLY A 186 -6.62 -46.64 13.66
N ASP A 187 -7.24 -45.48 13.81
CA ASP A 187 -7.78 -45.02 15.06
C ASP A 187 -9.17 -44.41 14.85
N VAL A 188 -9.94 -44.42 15.94
CA VAL A 188 -11.23 -43.76 16.04
C VAL A 188 -11.14 -42.78 17.19
N ALA A 189 -11.22 -41.49 16.87
CA ALA A 189 -11.27 -40.44 17.88
C ALA A 189 -12.65 -40.42 18.55
N ILE A 190 -12.66 -40.51 19.87
CA ILE A 190 -13.86 -40.34 20.70
C ILE A 190 -13.89 -38.88 21.14
N ALA A 191 -14.79 -38.10 20.52
CA ALA A 191 -14.91 -36.67 20.78
C ALA A 191 -15.62 -36.41 22.11
N VAL A 192 -14.93 -35.73 23.02
CA VAL A 192 -15.45 -35.27 24.32
C VAL A 192 -15.20 -33.76 24.40
N PRO A 193 -16.14 -32.93 23.95
CA PRO A 193 -15.95 -31.48 23.86
C PRO A 193 -15.74 -30.82 25.23
N TYR A 194 -14.92 -29.78 25.27
CA TYR A 194 -14.87 -28.89 26.44
C TYR A 194 -16.20 -28.14 26.61
N PRO A 195 -16.58 -27.74 27.83
CA PRO A 195 -17.69 -26.80 28.03
C PRO A 195 -17.44 -25.52 27.22
N SER A 196 -18.48 -24.96 26.60
CA SER A 196 -18.34 -23.69 25.87
C SER A 196 -17.97 -22.57 26.85
N THR A 197 -17.02 -21.75 26.41
CA THR A 197 -16.56 -20.52 27.07
C THR A 197 -16.84 -19.29 26.20
N ASP A 198 -17.68 -19.46 25.19
CA ASP A 198 -17.96 -18.40 24.22
C ASP A 198 -18.96 -17.42 24.83
N LEU A 199 -18.71 -16.13 24.65
CA LEU A 199 -19.74 -15.13 24.89
C LEU A 199 -20.76 -15.17 23.75
N ASP A 200 -21.94 -14.61 24.00
CA ASP A 200 -22.94 -14.35 22.97
C ASP A 200 -23.18 -12.84 22.85
N ILE A 201 -23.23 -12.34 21.61
CA ILE A 201 -23.51 -10.93 21.29
C ILE A 201 -24.89 -10.88 20.65
N GLU A 202 -25.90 -10.56 21.44
CA GLU A 202 -27.28 -10.42 20.99
C GLU A 202 -27.55 -8.97 20.55
N THR A 203 -28.16 -8.79 19.38
CA THR A 203 -28.60 -7.47 18.91
C THR A 203 -29.88 -7.05 19.61
N LEU A 204 -29.87 -5.93 20.34
CA LEU A 204 -31.08 -5.34 20.92
C LEU A 204 -31.67 -4.28 19.98
N THR A 205 -30.84 -3.36 19.51
CA THR A 205 -31.18 -2.40 18.46
C THR A 205 -30.11 -2.44 17.38
N PHE A 206 -30.50 -2.86 16.18
CA PHE A 206 -29.66 -2.86 15.00
C PHE A 206 -30.53 -2.66 13.78
N ARG A 207 -30.18 -1.65 12.96
CA ARG A 207 -30.88 -1.34 11.72
C ARG A 207 -29.93 -1.63 10.56
N ASP A 208 -30.30 -2.60 9.73
CA ASP A 208 -29.53 -3.01 8.55
C ASP A 208 -29.78 -2.13 7.31
N LYS A 209 -30.74 -1.20 7.38
CA LYS A 209 -31.01 -0.18 6.36
C LYS A 209 -30.95 1.23 6.94
N LEU A 210 -29.98 2.02 6.50
CA LEU A 210 -29.66 3.32 7.07
C LEU A 210 -30.06 4.46 6.13
N GLN A 211 -30.45 5.59 6.73
CA GLN A 211 -30.54 6.85 6.00
C GLN A 211 -29.19 7.57 6.08
N PRO A 212 -28.76 8.29 5.04
CA PRO A 212 -27.49 9.02 5.05
C PRO A 212 -27.55 10.27 5.95
N GLY A 213 -26.52 10.46 6.77
CA GLY A 213 -26.34 11.67 7.59
C GLY A 213 -27.39 11.81 8.69
N THR A 214 -27.80 10.69 9.29
CA THR A 214 -28.72 10.61 10.43
C THR A 214 -28.02 10.05 11.65
N ASP A 215 -28.42 10.47 12.84
CA ASP A 215 -27.92 9.90 14.09
C ASP A 215 -28.56 8.53 14.34
N GLU A 216 -27.73 7.52 14.55
CA GLU A 216 -28.14 6.15 14.85
C GLU A 216 -27.63 5.75 16.22
N THR A 217 -28.42 4.92 16.92
CA THR A 217 -28.04 4.32 18.21
C THR A 217 -28.24 2.82 18.12
N TRP A 218 -27.13 2.08 18.24
CA TRP A 218 -27.16 0.62 18.27
C TRP A 218 -26.84 0.11 19.67
N GLN A 219 -27.52 -0.96 20.02
CA GLN A 219 -27.44 -1.58 21.33
C GLN A 219 -27.28 -3.09 21.19
N PHE A 220 -26.33 -3.64 21.94
CA PHE A 220 -26.01 -5.05 21.97
C PHE A 220 -26.03 -5.55 23.41
N LYS A 221 -26.35 -6.82 23.60
CA LYS A 221 -26.31 -7.49 24.90
C LYS A 221 -25.28 -8.60 24.88
N ILE A 222 -24.38 -8.56 25.86
CA ILE A 222 -23.32 -9.56 26.02
C ILE A 222 -23.75 -10.55 27.09
N LYS A 223 -23.84 -11.82 26.72
CA LYS A 223 -24.18 -12.92 27.62
C LYS A 223 -22.99 -13.85 27.79
N GLY A 224 -22.83 -14.37 29.01
CA GLY A 224 -21.90 -15.44 29.30
C GLY A 224 -22.36 -16.78 28.70
N PRO A 225 -21.52 -17.83 28.77
CA PRO A 225 -21.81 -19.14 28.15
C PRO A 225 -23.09 -19.82 28.66
N LYS A 226 -23.60 -19.42 29.84
CA LYS A 226 -24.84 -19.95 30.43
C LYS A 226 -26.04 -19.00 30.27
N GLY A 227 -25.89 -17.95 29.48
CA GLY A 227 -26.89 -16.89 29.32
C GLY A 227 -26.90 -15.87 30.46
N ASP A 228 -25.91 -15.91 31.35
CA ASP A 228 -25.73 -14.99 32.46
C ASP A 228 -25.22 -13.62 32.00
N LYS A 229 -25.43 -12.59 32.84
CA LYS A 229 -24.94 -11.24 32.57
C LYS A 229 -23.47 -11.15 32.95
N VAL A 230 -22.65 -10.62 32.04
CA VAL A 230 -21.20 -10.53 32.25
C VAL A 230 -20.69 -9.10 32.12
N SER A 231 -19.68 -8.77 32.91
CA SER A 231 -18.90 -7.54 32.73
C SER A 231 -17.89 -7.78 31.60
N ALA A 232 -18.09 -7.12 30.47
CA ALA A 232 -17.29 -7.30 29.26
C ALA A 232 -16.89 -5.96 28.66
N GLU A 233 -15.74 -5.93 27.99
CA GLU A 233 -15.35 -4.85 27.10
C GLU A 233 -15.69 -5.22 25.66
N LEU A 234 -16.09 -4.23 24.85
CA LEU A 234 -16.44 -4.37 23.45
C LEU A 234 -15.65 -3.37 22.60
N LEU A 235 -14.97 -3.92 21.59
CA LEU A 235 -14.39 -3.19 20.48
C LEU A 235 -15.41 -3.18 19.33
N ALA A 236 -15.70 -2.00 18.76
CA ALA A 236 -16.62 -1.84 17.64
C ALA A 236 -16.00 -1.02 16.50
N SER A 237 -16.13 -1.49 15.26
CA SER A 237 -15.63 -0.79 14.06
C SER A 237 -16.59 -0.95 12.91
N MET A 238 -16.84 0.11 12.15
CA MET A 238 -17.65 0.05 10.93
C MET A 238 -16.97 0.79 9.79
N TYR A 239 -16.83 0.10 8.66
CA TYR A 239 -16.20 0.61 7.44
C TYR A 239 -16.95 0.14 6.19
N ASP A 240 -16.70 0.80 5.06
CA ASP A 240 -17.27 0.47 3.77
C ASP A 240 -16.78 -0.90 3.29
N ALA A 241 -17.71 -1.80 2.97
CA ALA A 241 -17.41 -3.16 2.55
C ALA A 241 -16.62 -3.23 1.23
N SER A 242 -16.63 -2.18 0.41
CA SER A 242 -15.79 -2.08 -0.80
C SER A 242 -14.29 -2.18 -0.49
N LEU A 243 -13.86 -1.79 0.71
CA LEU A 243 -12.45 -1.90 1.13
C LEU A 243 -11.97 -3.36 1.24
N ASP A 244 -12.88 -4.32 1.43
CA ASP A 244 -12.54 -5.75 1.43
C ASP A 244 -12.00 -6.22 0.07
N GLN A 245 -12.25 -5.49 -1.03
CA GLN A 245 -11.66 -5.77 -2.34
C GLN A 245 -10.13 -5.67 -2.32
N PHE A 246 -9.58 -4.79 -1.47
CA PHE A 246 -8.13 -4.64 -1.33
C PHE A 246 -7.56 -5.63 -0.32
N LYS A 247 -8.21 -5.77 0.83
CA LYS A 247 -7.82 -6.72 1.87
C LYS A 247 -9.02 -7.03 2.77
N PRO A 248 -9.51 -8.28 2.78
CA PRO A 248 -10.56 -8.68 3.70
C PRO A 248 -10.16 -8.40 5.14
N HIS A 249 -10.97 -7.61 5.86
CA HIS A 249 -10.73 -7.33 7.27
C HIS A 249 -11.69 -8.13 8.15
N SER A 250 -11.12 -8.87 9.11
CA SER A 250 -11.88 -9.76 9.97
C SER A 250 -11.15 -9.96 11.30
N TRP A 251 -11.84 -9.75 12.41
CA TRP A 251 -11.29 -10.04 13.73
C TRP A 251 -11.47 -11.53 14.06
N ASN A 252 -10.41 -12.11 14.63
CA ASN A 252 -10.40 -13.44 15.22
C ASN A 252 -9.70 -13.31 16.58
N PHE A 253 -10.36 -13.74 17.64
CA PHE A 253 -9.82 -13.72 18.98
C PHE A 253 -10.26 -15.00 19.68
N ASN A 254 -9.29 -15.87 19.97
CA ASN A 254 -9.49 -17.11 20.70
C ASN A 254 -8.34 -17.30 21.69
N ALA A 255 -8.54 -16.76 22.90
CA ALA A 255 -7.53 -16.79 23.94
C ALA A 255 -7.56 -18.07 24.79
N ILE A 256 -8.69 -18.79 24.82
CA ILE A 256 -8.87 -20.02 25.59
C ILE A 256 -8.60 -21.23 24.70
N GLN A 257 -7.49 -21.93 24.94
CA GLN A 257 -7.13 -23.11 24.15
C GLN A 257 -7.94 -24.34 24.57
N THR A 258 -8.65 -24.95 23.61
CA THR A 258 -9.39 -26.21 23.75
C THR A 258 -8.75 -27.30 22.89
N PRO A 259 -7.64 -27.92 23.34
CA PRO A 259 -6.89 -28.87 22.53
C PRO A 259 -7.69 -30.15 22.26
N THR A 260 -7.72 -30.59 21.00
CA THR A 260 -8.29 -31.90 20.66
C THR A 260 -7.26 -33.01 20.85
N TYR A 261 -7.73 -34.18 21.29
CA TYR A 261 -6.87 -35.33 21.52
C TYR A 261 -6.29 -35.85 20.21
N ASN A 262 -4.98 -36.08 20.19
CA ASN A 262 -4.27 -36.69 19.07
C ASN A 262 -3.59 -37.97 19.56
N PRO A 263 -3.86 -39.14 18.97
CA PRO A 263 -3.26 -40.41 19.40
C PRO A 263 -1.75 -40.39 19.24
N TYR A 264 -1.03 -40.98 20.21
CA TYR A 264 0.43 -40.95 20.27
C TYR A 264 1.10 -42.14 19.57
N GLY A 265 0.40 -43.26 19.42
CA GLY A 265 0.93 -44.51 18.85
C GLY A 265 0.37 -44.86 17.47
N ASN A 266 1.25 -45.12 16.49
CA ASN A 266 0.84 -45.71 15.21
C ASN A 266 1.35 -47.15 15.12
N THR A 267 0.43 -48.11 14.96
CA THR A 267 0.81 -49.51 14.71
C THR A 267 1.01 -49.69 13.21
N THR A 268 2.23 -50.04 12.79
CA THR A 268 2.55 -50.19 11.37
C THR A 268 3.15 -51.56 11.09
N ALA A 269 2.89 -52.10 9.90
CA ALA A 269 3.47 -53.36 9.45
C ALA A 269 4.33 -53.21 8.19
N TYR A 270 4.90 -52.01 7.97
CA TYR A 270 5.73 -51.68 6.78
C TYR A 270 6.86 -52.69 6.51
N LYS A 271 7.33 -53.37 7.55
CA LYS A 271 8.41 -54.37 7.47
C LYS A 271 7.92 -55.83 7.35
N SER A 272 6.62 -56.08 7.46
CA SER A 272 6.03 -57.43 7.49
C SER A 272 5.22 -57.77 6.23
N PHE A 273 4.67 -56.77 5.52
CA PHE A 273 3.87 -56.96 4.29
C PHE A 273 4.32 -56.02 3.14
N GLY A 274 5.63 -55.74 3.03
CA GLY A 274 6.22 -54.82 2.03
C GLY A 274 6.48 -55.46 0.66
N LYS A 275 6.57 -54.64 -0.40
CA LYS A 275 6.65 -55.09 -1.80
C LYS A 275 8.04 -55.02 -2.46
N GLU A 276 9.02 -54.40 -1.81
CA GLU A 276 10.26 -53.99 -2.50
C GLU A 276 11.55 -54.67 -2.01
N SER A 277 11.57 -55.34 -0.86
CA SER A 277 12.78 -56.04 -0.40
C SER A 277 12.51 -57.22 0.52
N PHE A 278 13.19 -58.34 0.27
CA PHE A 278 13.30 -59.47 1.19
C PHE A 278 14.49 -59.21 2.13
N ARG A 279 14.24 -58.94 3.42
CA ARG A 279 15.31 -58.80 4.42
C ARG A 279 15.44 -60.09 5.21
N VAL A 280 16.58 -60.75 5.07
CA VAL A 280 16.99 -61.86 5.94
C VAL A 280 17.36 -61.28 7.30
N TYR A 281 16.62 -61.64 8.34
CA TYR A 281 17.02 -61.37 9.73
C TYR A 281 18.23 -62.24 10.07
N GLN A 282 19.44 -61.71 9.90
CA GLN A 282 20.60 -62.20 10.64
C GLN A 282 20.58 -61.50 12.01
N GLU A 283 20.47 -62.26 13.10
CA GLU A 283 20.81 -61.76 14.43
C GLU A 283 22.30 -61.40 14.46
N ARG A 284 22.63 -60.18 14.03
CA ARG A 284 23.91 -59.59 14.37
C ARG A 284 23.80 -59.15 15.81
N PHE A 285 24.48 -59.87 16.71
CA PHE A 285 24.76 -59.42 18.07
C PHE A 285 25.49 -58.08 18.00
N SER A 286 24.72 -56.99 18.05
CA SER A 286 25.25 -55.64 18.18
C SER A 286 25.84 -55.52 19.59
N HIS A 287 27.13 -55.76 19.71
CA HIS A 287 27.87 -55.44 20.92
C HIS A 287 27.81 -53.93 21.12
N HIS A 288 26.96 -53.49 22.03
CA HIS A 288 26.90 -52.09 22.45
C HIS A 288 28.08 -51.85 23.38
N PHE A 289 29.17 -51.36 22.82
CA PHE A 289 30.19 -50.70 23.63
C PHE A 289 29.68 -49.31 23.96
N THR A 290 29.50 -49.01 25.25
CA THR A 290 29.23 -47.65 25.70
C THR A 290 30.48 -46.82 25.41
N PRO A 291 30.44 -45.85 24.48
CA PRO A 291 31.60 -45.00 24.24
C PRO A 291 31.85 -44.17 25.50
N GLN A 292 33.12 -44.03 25.90
CA GLN A 292 33.49 -43.14 26.99
C GLN A 292 33.12 -41.70 26.58
N SER A 293 32.10 -41.13 27.23
CA SER A 293 31.62 -39.78 26.95
C SER A 293 32.30 -38.77 27.87
N TYR A 294 32.94 -37.75 27.30
CA TYR A 294 33.42 -36.59 28.04
C TYR A 294 32.28 -35.65 28.42
N ASP A 295 32.53 -34.80 29.42
CA ASP A 295 31.59 -33.75 29.83
C ASP A 295 31.17 -32.91 28.63
N ARG A 296 29.86 -32.76 28.47
CA ARG A 296 29.24 -31.98 27.39
C ARG A 296 28.23 -31.03 28.00
N LEU A 297 28.15 -29.82 27.43
CA LEU A 297 27.14 -28.83 27.79
C LEU A 297 25.74 -29.45 27.68
N ASN A 298 24.94 -29.30 28.73
CA ASN A 298 23.54 -29.70 28.71
C ASN A 298 22.74 -28.64 27.95
N TRP A 299 22.35 -28.94 26.72
CA TRP A 299 21.68 -28.00 25.81
C TRP A 299 20.18 -27.86 26.07
N PHE A 300 19.63 -28.42 27.17
CA PHE A 300 18.21 -28.32 27.54
C PHE A 300 17.22 -28.61 26.39
N GLY A 301 17.59 -29.52 25.47
CA GLY A 301 16.77 -29.91 24.32
C GLY A 301 17.08 -29.20 23.00
N PHE A 302 18.10 -28.34 22.92
CA PHE A 302 18.51 -27.65 21.69
C PHE A 302 19.43 -28.53 20.82
N THR A 303 19.16 -28.64 19.51
CA THR A 303 19.89 -29.48 18.54
C THR A 303 20.01 -28.78 17.18
N PHE A 304 21.18 -28.84 16.54
CA PHE A 304 21.52 -28.13 15.29
C PHE A 304 21.47 -29.03 14.03
N GLY A 305 20.57 -30.01 13.97
CA GLY A 305 20.47 -30.96 12.86
C GLY A 305 19.35 -30.65 11.84
N ASN A 306 19.66 -30.72 10.54
CA ASN A 306 18.82 -30.33 9.39
C ASN A 306 17.55 -31.17 9.11
N TYR A 307 17.09 -32.05 10.00
CA TYR A 307 16.07 -33.06 9.63
C TYR A 307 14.67 -32.94 10.25
N PHE A 308 14.36 -31.96 11.11
CA PHE A 308 12.99 -31.83 11.66
C PHE A 308 12.62 -30.38 12.08
N PRO A 309 12.05 -29.56 11.18
CA PRO A 309 11.58 -28.20 11.49
C PRO A 309 10.49 -28.14 12.59
N SER A 310 9.71 -29.21 12.74
CA SER A 310 8.55 -29.28 13.62
C SER A 310 8.88 -29.24 15.12
N ARG A 311 10.08 -29.64 15.54
CA ARG A 311 10.48 -29.63 16.97
C ARG A 311 11.02 -28.28 17.43
N LEU A 312 11.67 -27.51 16.56
CA LEU A 312 12.10 -26.13 16.88
C LEU A 312 10.87 -25.22 17.07
N ARG A 313 9.86 -25.40 16.22
CA ARG A 313 8.56 -24.73 16.34
C ARG A 313 7.88 -25.06 17.67
N LYS A 314 7.92 -26.32 18.12
CA LYS A 314 7.32 -26.76 19.40
C LYS A 314 8.09 -26.32 20.64
N ALA A 315 9.41 -26.13 20.53
CA ALA A 315 10.25 -25.65 21.62
C ALA A 315 10.13 -24.13 21.85
N LEU A 316 9.80 -23.37 20.79
CA LEU A 316 9.69 -21.91 20.82
C LEU A 316 8.24 -21.39 20.84
N SER A 317 7.26 -22.18 20.40
CA SER A 317 5.84 -21.80 20.46
C SER A 317 5.39 -21.67 21.91
N GLY A 318 4.98 -20.47 22.31
CA GLY A 318 4.38 -20.19 23.62
C GLY A 318 5.37 -19.84 24.73
N ARG A 319 6.68 -19.74 24.46
CA ARG A 319 7.68 -19.35 25.48
C ARG A 319 8.28 -17.95 25.29
N VAL A 320 8.05 -17.32 24.14
CA VAL A 320 8.46 -15.93 23.87
C VAL A 320 7.36 -15.24 23.04
N SER A 321 6.85 -14.11 23.52
CA SER A 321 5.83 -13.34 22.81
C SER A 321 6.42 -12.66 21.57
N GLY A 322 5.77 -12.80 20.40
CA GLY A 322 6.09 -12.04 19.18
C GLY A 322 6.99 -12.71 18.13
N ILE A 323 7.27 -14.02 18.20
CA ILE A 323 8.03 -14.73 17.15
C ILE A 323 7.14 -15.75 16.44
N GLN A 324 6.92 -15.55 15.13
CA GLN A 324 6.25 -16.49 14.23
C GLN A 324 7.29 -17.03 13.24
N ILE A 325 7.63 -18.32 13.32
CA ILE A 325 8.54 -18.97 12.37
C ILE A 325 7.68 -19.59 11.26
N MET A 326 7.80 -19.05 10.05
CA MET A 326 7.18 -19.59 8.83
C MET A 326 8.17 -20.51 8.12
N GLU A 327 7.66 -21.58 7.52
CA GLU A 327 8.43 -22.51 6.69
C GLU A 327 8.60 -21.88 5.30
N ASP A 328 9.84 -21.76 4.83
CA ASP A 328 10.15 -21.33 3.47
C ASP A 328 10.20 -22.60 2.59
N ASN A 329 9.07 -22.95 1.98
CA ASN A 329 9.01 -23.99 0.96
C ASN A 329 9.35 -23.37 -0.40
N ALA A 330 10.62 -23.01 -0.56
CA ALA A 330 11.20 -22.69 -1.86
C ALA A 330 12.03 -23.88 -2.34
N GLU A 331 11.40 -24.84 -3.00
CA GLU A 331 12.04 -25.57 -4.08
C GLU A 331 11.40 -25.15 -5.41
N LEU A 332 12.31 -24.90 -6.36
CA LEU A 332 12.11 -24.27 -7.66
C LEU A 332 11.17 -25.07 -8.55
N GLU A 333 10.14 -24.43 -9.11
CA GLU A 333 9.74 -24.69 -10.49
C GLU A 333 9.52 -23.39 -11.27
N GLU A 334 10.09 -23.43 -12.46
CA GLU A 334 10.26 -22.42 -13.48
C GLU A 334 8.97 -22.29 -14.31
N VAL A 335 8.60 -21.04 -14.61
CA VAL A 335 7.80 -20.54 -15.75
C VAL A 335 6.89 -21.55 -16.48
N VAL A 336 5.56 -21.48 -16.23
CA VAL A 336 4.53 -21.40 -17.29
C VAL A 336 3.33 -20.59 -16.79
N VAL A 337 2.96 -19.58 -17.57
CA VAL A 337 1.73 -18.78 -17.52
C VAL A 337 0.56 -19.65 -18.00
N VAL A 338 -0.57 -19.70 -17.29
CA VAL A 338 -1.94 -19.23 -17.62
C VAL A 338 -2.87 -19.76 -16.51
N GLY A 339 -3.83 -18.95 -16.08
CA GLY A 339 -4.72 -19.23 -14.97
C GLY A 339 -5.79 -20.29 -15.24
N TYR A 340 -6.43 -20.75 -14.17
CA TYR A 340 -7.87 -20.72 -13.94
C TYR A 340 -8.11 -21.20 -12.49
N GLY A 341 -8.21 -20.25 -11.56
CA GLY A 341 -8.71 -20.50 -10.21
C GLY A 341 -10.20 -20.22 -10.19
N SER A 342 -10.99 -21.28 -10.34
CA SER A 342 -12.44 -21.23 -10.17
C SER A 342 -12.78 -21.02 -8.69
N GLN A 343 -13.31 -19.84 -8.36
CA GLN A 343 -14.18 -19.68 -7.20
C GLN A 343 -15.48 -19.01 -7.63
N LYS A 344 -16.57 -19.70 -7.27
CA LYS A 344 -17.97 -19.37 -7.52
C LYS A 344 -18.29 -17.94 -7.08
N ARG A 345 -18.69 -17.10 -8.04
CA ARG A 345 -19.48 -15.90 -7.78
C ARG A 345 -20.92 -16.30 -7.49
N GLU A 346 -21.38 -16.02 -6.27
CA GLU A 346 -22.73 -15.50 -6.11
C GLU A 346 -22.72 -14.06 -6.62
N GLY A 347 -23.67 -13.74 -7.49
CA GLY A 347 -23.73 -12.47 -8.18
C GLY A 347 -24.98 -12.41 -9.03
N ILE A 348 -26.04 -11.92 -8.41
CA ILE A 348 -27.21 -11.38 -9.06
C ILE A 348 -26.73 -10.24 -9.97
N THR A 349 -26.86 -10.41 -11.29
CA THR A 349 -26.95 -9.28 -12.22
C THR A 349 -27.96 -9.61 -13.31
N GLY A 350 -29.08 -8.88 -13.26
CA GLY A 350 -29.82 -8.55 -14.45
C GLY A 350 -29.15 -7.35 -15.10
N ALA A 351 -28.93 -7.40 -16.40
CA ALA A 351 -29.13 -6.27 -17.29
C ALA A 351 -29.39 -6.80 -18.69
N VAL A 352 -30.43 -6.22 -19.28
CA VAL A 352 -30.99 -6.45 -20.60
C VAL A 352 -29.94 -6.17 -21.69
N ALA A 353 -29.80 -7.08 -22.65
CA ALA A 353 -29.16 -6.82 -23.92
C ALA A 353 -30.23 -6.57 -24.98
N ALA A 354 -30.04 -5.46 -25.69
CA ALA A 354 -30.86 -4.97 -26.78
C ALA A 354 -31.07 -6.00 -27.89
N VAL A 355 -32.27 -5.97 -28.46
CA VAL A 355 -32.63 -6.63 -29.72
C VAL A 355 -32.19 -5.70 -30.85
N SER A 356 -31.33 -6.18 -31.75
CA SER A 356 -31.11 -5.57 -33.05
C SER A 356 -32.00 -6.24 -34.11
N PRO A 357 -32.36 -5.51 -35.17
CA PRO A 357 -33.48 -5.84 -36.04
C PRO A 357 -33.04 -6.81 -37.14
N GLU A 358 -33.89 -7.73 -37.55
CA GLU A 358 -34.25 -7.96 -38.96
C GLU A 358 -35.12 -9.20 -39.16
N GLN A 359 -36.14 -8.98 -39.99
CA GLN A 359 -36.91 -9.91 -40.82
C GLN A 359 -38.35 -10.14 -40.38
N LEU A 360 -39.24 -9.28 -40.89
CA LEU A 360 -40.54 -9.67 -41.43
C LEU A 360 -40.96 -8.62 -42.47
N ASN A 361 -40.52 -8.82 -43.71
CA ASN A 361 -41.19 -8.29 -44.89
C ASN A 361 -42.06 -9.42 -45.45
N ALA A 362 -43.37 -9.31 -45.32
CA ALA A 362 -44.33 -9.90 -46.26
C ALA A 362 -45.65 -9.14 -46.16
N GLY A 363 -46.09 -8.59 -47.30
CA GLY A 363 -47.14 -7.57 -47.42
C GLY A 363 -48.56 -8.00 -47.02
N GLY A 364 -49.43 -7.00 -46.88
CA GLY A 364 -50.85 -7.20 -46.64
C GLY A 364 -51.65 -5.91 -46.46
N ASP A 365 -51.83 -5.19 -47.56
CA ASP A 365 -52.94 -4.30 -47.95
C ASP A 365 -53.67 -3.39 -46.92
N LEU A 366 -53.67 -2.10 -47.24
CA LEU A 366 -54.50 -1.04 -46.69
C LEU A 366 -55.95 -1.19 -47.17
N LYS A 367 -56.89 -1.47 -46.25
CA LYS A 367 -58.32 -1.04 -46.28
C LYS A 367 -59.06 -1.64 -45.09
N ASN A 368 -59.34 -0.81 -44.06
CA ASN A 368 -60.48 -0.91 -43.10
C ASN A 368 -60.14 -0.41 -41.69
N VAL A 369 -59.77 0.86 -41.51
CA VAL A 369 -59.89 1.52 -40.18
C VAL A 369 -60.51 2.92 -40.30
N GLU A 370 -61.30 3.16 -41.35
CA GLU A 370 -62.10 4.39 -41.49
C GLU A 370 -63.52 4.23 -40.91
N LYS A 371 -63.70 3.31 -39.96
CA LYS A 371 -65.05 2.94 -39.45
C LYS A 371 -65.21 2.77 -37.93
N THR A 372 -64.30 3.34 -37.13
CA THR A 372 -64.40 3.27 -35.66
C THR A 372 -64.00 4.57 -34.95
N LEU A 373 -64.21 5.74 -35.58
CA LEU A 373 -63.87 7.05 -35.01
C LEU A 373 -65.06 8.02 -34.85
N ASN A 374 -66.31 7.53 -34.90
CA ASN A 374 -67.50 8.36 -34.72
C ASN A 374 -68.43 7.83 -33.62
N SER A 375 -67.98 7.84 -32.36
CA SER A 375 -68.89 7.72 -31.20
C SER A 375 -68.22 8.08 -29.87
N ILE A 376 -67.82 9.34 -29.66
CA ILE A 376 -67.67 9.91 -28.30
C ILE A 376 -68.19 11.36 -28.33
N SER A 377 -69.11 11.68 -27.41
CA SER A 377 -69.77 12.99 -27.32
C SER A 377 -68.88 14.08 -26.71
N LYS A 378 -69.12 15.34 -27.11
CA LYS A 378 -68.37 16.54 -26.70
C LYS A 378 -68.38 16.86 -25.19
N GLU A 379 -69.19 16.17 -24.40
CA GLU A 379 -69.27 16.37 -22.94
C GLU A 379 -68.29 15.48 -22.17
N GLU A 380 -67.94 14.28 -22.66
CA GLU A 380 -66.91 13.42 -22.03
C GLU A 380 -65.48 13.90 -22.33
N ALA A 381 -65.28 14.61 -23.44
CA ALA A 381 -64.00 15.25 -23.74
C ALA A 381 -63.70 16.44 -22.80
N LYS A 382 -64.71 17.02 -22.15
CA LYS A 382 -64.55 18.19 -21.27
C LYS A 382 -64.19 17.81 -19.84
N GLU A 383 -64.68 16.67 -19.33
CA GLU A 383 -64.25 16.11 -18.04
C GLU A 383 -62.83 15.55 -18.05
N LEU A 384 -62.35 15.02 -19.19
CA LEU A 384 -60.96 14.56 -19.36
C LEU A 384 -59.95 15.73 -19.53
N LEU A 385 -60.42 16.92 -19.90
CA LEU A 385 -59.58 18.12 -20.07
C LEU A 385 -59.45 18.95 -18.78
N ASP A 386 -60.38 18.85 -17.84
CA ASP A 386 -60.29 19.56 -16.54
C ASP A 386 -59.47 18.80 -15.47
N SER A 387 -59.21 17.50 -15.63
CA SER A 387 -58.32 16.74 -14.73
C SER A 387 -56.82 16.86 -15.05
N SER A 388 -56.44 17.65 -16.05
CA SER A 388 -55.04 17.82 -16.50
C SER A 388 -54.45 19.21 -16.16
N ARG A 389 -55.08 19.96 -15.24
CA ARG A 389 -54.61 21.27 -14.78
C ARG A 389 -54.43 21.37 -13.26
N GLU A 390 -53.78 20.38 -12.65
CA GLU A 390 -53.12 20.56 -11.34
C GLU A 390 -51.60 20.70 -11.52
N SER A 391 -51.17 21.96 -11.56
CA SER A 391 -49.84 22.50 -11.22
C SER A 391 -48.58 21.86 -11.83
N GLU A 392 -48.06 22.48 -12.89
CA GLU A 392 -46.61 22.59 -13.12
C GLU A 392 -45.98 23.34 -11.93
N LYS A 393 -45.63 22.65 -10.86
CA LYS A 393 -44.65 23.16 -9.90
C LYS A 393 -43.29 23.09 -10.59
N LYS A 394 -42.68 24.25 -10.86
CA LYS A 394 -41.26 24.31 -11.22
C LYS A 394 -40.46 23.49 -10.19
N PRO A 395 -39.58 22.57 -10.62
CA PRO A 395 -38.77 21.79 -9.69
C PRO A 395 -37.93 22.74 -8.84
N ASN A 396 -38.09 22.63 -7.53
CA ASN A 396 -37.37 23.46 -6.56
C ASN A 396 -36.13 22.70 -6.08
N PHE A 397 -34.97 23.08 -6.60
CA PHE A 397 -33.67 22.52 -6.20
C PHE A 397 -33.10 23.13 -4.90
N ASP A 398 -33.72 24.18 -4.35
CA ASP A 398 -33.14 24.98 -3.24
C ASP A 398 -33.17 24.25 -1.89
N ASN A 399 -34.01 23.22 -1.74
CA ASN A 399 -34.23 22.50 -0.48
C ASN A 399 -33.67 21.06 -0.46
N ILE A 400 -32.88 20.65 -1.46
CA ILE A 400 -32.34 19.29 -1.52
C ILE A 400 -31.18 19.13 -0.52
N LYS A 401 -31.29 18.15 0.40
CA LYS A 401 -30.18 17.79 1.31
C LYS A 401 -29.08 17.09 0.50
N ILE A 402 -27.90 17.69 0.50
CA ILE A 402 -26.74 17.24 -0.29
C ILE A 402 -25.81 16.40 0.59
N ARG A 403 -25.41 15.24 0.07
CA ARG A 403 -24.43 14.33 0.64
C ARG A 403 -23.02 14.90 0.44
N LYS A 404 -22.27 15.07 1.53
CA LYS A 404 -20.93 15.66 1.62
C LYS A 404 -19.96 14.79 2.43
N ASN A 405 -20.45 14.02 3.41
CA ASN A 405 -19.60 13.14 4.22
C ASN A 405 -19.49 11.75 3.58
N LEU A 406 -18.51 11.56 2.70
CA LEU A 406 -18.31 10.31 1.94
C LEU A 406 -17.21 9.39 2.50
N GLN A 407 -16.84 9.54 3.78
CA GLN A 407 -15.76 8.77 4.41
C GLN A 407 -16.02 7.27 4.41
N GLU A 408 -14.98 6.46 4.14
CA GLU A 408 -15.08 4.99 4.08
C GLU A 408 -15.00 4.31 5.45
N THR A 409 -14.68 5.05 6.51
CA THR A 409 -14.74 4.58 7.91
C THR A 409 -15.77 5.38 8.66
N ALA A 410 -16.83 4.71 9.14
CA ALA A 410 -17.89 5.36 9.89
C ALA A 410 -17.47 5.65 11.34
N PHE A 411 -16.86 4.67 12.01
CA PHE A 411 -16.32 4.83 13.36
C PHE A 411 -15.36 3.71 13.75
N PHE A 412 -14.54 3.97 14.77
CA PHE A 412 -13.74 3.00 15.50
C PHE A 412 -13.80 3.29 17.01
N PHE A 413 -14.50 2.46 17.77
CA PHE A 413 -14.66 2.58 19.22
C PHE A 413 -13.89 1.47 19.94
N PRO A 414 -12.72 1.78 20.52
CA PRO A 414 -11.80 0.76 21.03
C PRO A 414 -12.18 0.16 22.39
N GLN A 415 -13.02 0.82 23.18
CA GLN A 415 -13.21 0.49 24.60
C GLN A 415 -14.63 0.82 25.10
N LEU A 416 -15.64 0.12 24.58
CA LEU A 416 -17.00 0.17 25.14
C LEU A 416 -17.12 -0.84 26.29
N GLN A 417 -17.98 -0.59 27.27
CA GLN A 417 -18.16 -1.46 28.45
C GLN A 417 -19.63 -1.78 28.69
N THR A 418 -19.92 -3.00 29.16
CA THR A 418 -21.28 -3.38 29.55
C THR A 418 -21.78 -2.61 30.77
N ASP A 419 -23.08 -2.28 30.76
CA ASP A 419 -23.82 -1.85 31.95
C ASP A 419 -24.07 -3.02 32.92
N ALA A 420 -24.77 -2.75 34.03
CA ALA A 420 -25.11 -3.76 35.03
C ALA A 420 -26.05 -4.86 34.50
N GLU A 421 -26.75 -4.59 33.41
CA GLU A 421 -27.66 -5.51 32.73
C GLU A 421 -26.97 -6.34 31.63
N GLY A 422 -25.70 -6.06 31.34
CA GLY A 422 -24.91 -6.69 30.28
C GLY A 422 -25.08 -6.03 28.91
N ASN A 423 -25.69 -4.84 28.82
CA ASN A 423 -25.89 -4.14 27.55
C ASN A 423 -24.78 -3.13 27.26
N ILE A 424 -24.57 -2.86 25.98
CA ILE A 424 -23.69 -1.83 25.45
C ILE A 424 -24.48 -1.02 24.44
N SER A 425 -24.43 0.31 24.56
CA SER A 425 -25.07 1.23 23.62
C SER A 425 -24.04 2.25 23.14
N PHE A 426 -24.05 2.55 21.84
CA PHE A 426 -23.25 3.63 21.28
C PHE A 426 -24.03 4.34 20.16
N SER A 427 -23.71 5.62 19.96
CA SER A 427 -24.33 6.44 18.91
C SER A 427 -23.28 6.95 17.94
N PHE A 428 -23.67 7.06 16.68
CA PHE A 428 -22.85 7.58 15.61
C PHE A 428 -23.73 8.23 14.55
N THR A 429 -23.18 9.18 13.80
CA THR A 429 -23.85 9.71 12.62
C THR A 429 -23.48 8.84 11.42
N THR A 430 -24.48 8.38 10.67
CA THR A 430 -24.25 7.56 9.47
C THR A 430 -23.50 8.38 8.42
N PRO A 431 -22.42 7.84 7.81
CA PRO A 431 -21.83 8.51 6.66
C PRO A 431 -22.84 8.59 5.52
N GLU A 432 -22.64 9.54 4.62
CA GLU A 432 -23.57 9.84 3.53
C GLU A 432 -23.23 9.08 2.24
N SER A 433 -22.27 8.15 2.30
CA SER A 433 -21.99 7.20 1.22
C SER A 433 -23.12 6.18 1.09
N LEU A 434 -23.66 6.06 -0.12
CA LEU A 434 -24.72 5.10 -0.45
C LEU A 434 -24.10 3.73 -0.74
N THR A 435 -23.69 3.04 0.32
CA THR A 435 -22.85 1.84 0.28
C THR A 435 -23.33 0.75 1.23
N GLN A 436 -22.67 -0.40 1.19
CA GLN A 436 -22.77 -1.43 2.21
C GLN A 436 -21.65 -1.25 3.24
N TRP A 437 -22.02 -1.18 4.51
CA TRP A 437 -21.15 -1.10 5.66
C TRP A 437 -20.95 -2.48 6.29
N LYS A 438 -19.74 -2.72 6.78
CA LYS A 438 -19.39 -3.91 7.56
C LYS A 438 -19.07 -3.51 8.99
N LEU A 439 -19.95 -3.88 9.91
CA LEU A 439 -19.77 -3.74 11.35
C LEU A 439 -19.02 -4.95 11.89
N GLN A 440 -17.97 -4.70 12.64
CA GLN A 440 -17.23 -5.71 13.38
C GLN A 440 -17.31 -5.43 14.87
N LEU A 441 -17.60 -6.48 15.64
CA LEU A 441 -17.71 -6.47 17.09
C LEU A 441 -16.79 -7.54 17.68
N LEU A 442 -16.05 -7.20 18.74
CA LEU A 442 -15.27 -8.14 19.54
C LEU A 442 -15.53 -7.83 21.01
N ALA A 443 -16.11 -8.80 21.72
CA ALA A 443 -16.35 -8.72 23.16
C ALA A 443 -15.40 -9.65 23.90
N HIS A 444 -14.90 -9.24 25.07
CA HIS A 444 -14.18 -10.13 25.97
C HIS A 444 -14.39 -9.79 27.45
N THR A 445 -14.26 -10.80 28.33
CA THR A 445 -14.26 -10.63 29.79
C THR A 445 -12.82 -10.61 30.34
N LYS A 446 -12.68 -10.39 31.66
CA LYS A 446 -11.39 -10.50 32.36
C LYS A 446 -10.82 -11.92 32.36
N THR A 447 -11.67 -12.93 32.24
CA THR A 447 -11.33 -14.37 32.14
C THR A 447 -11.02 -14.80 30.70
N LEU A 448 -11.02 -13.86 29.75
CA LEU A 448 -10.74 -14.07 28.32
C LEU A 448 -11.78 -14.93 27.58
N GLU A 449 -12.95 -15.14 28.18
CA GLU A 449 -14.14 -15.55 27.43
C GLU A 449 -14.42 -14.45 26.40
N SER A 450 -14.79 -14.83 25.19
CA SER A 450 -14.87 -13.85 24.11
C SER A 450 -15.88 -14.24 23.05
N ALA A 451 -16.28 -13.25 22.27
CA ALA A 451 -17.07 -13.44 21.07
C ALA A 451 -16.64 -12.42 20.01
N THR A 452 -16.71 -12.84 18.75
CA THR A 452 -16.62 -11.92 17.61
C THR A 452 -17.88 -12.04 16.77
N THR A 453 -18.40 -10.92 16.31
CA THR A 453 -19.60 -10.87 15.46
C THR A 453 -19.36 -9.90 14.31
N ARG A 454 -19.97 -10.20 13.17
CA ARG A 454 -19.94 -9.36 11.97
C ARG A 454 -21.36 -9.15 11.51
N LEU A 455 -21.72 -7.89 11.29
CA LEU A 455 -23.02 -7.50 10.77
C LEU A 455 -22.80 -6.60 9.55
N THR A 456 -23.84 -6.47 8.73
CA THR A 456 -23.83 -5.61 7.55
C THR A 456 -25.02 -4.66 7.60
N ALA A 457 -24.82 -3.41 7.21
CA ALA A 457 -25.88 -2.43 7.04
C ALA A 457 -25.73 -1.75 5.68
N VAL A 458 -26.82 -1.34 5.05
CA VAL A 458 -26.84 -0.70 3.73
C VAL A 458 -27.42 0.70 3.86
N THR A 459 -26.70 1.71 3.38
CA THR A 459 -27.22 3.08 3.28
C THR A 459 -27.76 3.30 1.87
N GLN A 460 -29.05 3.64 1.75
CA GLN A 460 -29.71 3.81 0.46
C GLN A 460 -30.86 4.82 0.55
N LYS A 461 -31.26 5.39 -0.60
CA LYS A 461 -32.46 6.22 -0.77
C LYS A 461 -33.32 5.65 -1.90
N GLU A 462 -34.59 6.02 -1.95
CA GLU A 462 -35.52 5.60 -3.01
C GLU A 462 -35.11 6.15 -4.38
N LEU A 463 -34.66 7.40 -4.42
CA LEU A 463 -33.99 8.01 -5.57
C LEU A 463 -32.55 8.32 -5.16
N MET A 464 -31.58 7.84 -5.93
CA MET A 464 -30.16 8.06 -5.66
C MET A 464 -29.46 8.62 -6.89
N VAL A 465 -28.60 9.62 -6.69
CA VAL A 465 -27.61 10.04 -7.69
C VAL A 465 -26.25 9.46 -7.36
N ILE A 466 -25.58 8.87 -8.34
CA ILE A 466 -24.22 8.31 -8.20
C ILE A 466 -23.38 8.91 -9.32
N PRO A 467 -22.73 10.07 -9.09
CA PRO A 467 -21.84 10.71 -10.04
C PRO A 467 -20.63 9.83 -10.38
N ASN A 468 -20.30 9.73 -11.68
CA ASN A 468 -19.06 9.14 -12.19
C ASN A 468 -18.09 10.27 -12.59
N ALA A 469 -17.65 11.02 -11.59
CA ALA A 469 -16.66 12.07 -11.76
C ALA A 469 -15.25 11.47 -11.91
N PRO A 470 -14.38 12.04 -12.77
CA PRO A 470 -12.97 11.64 -12.84
C PRO A 470 -12.23 12.02 -11.54
N ARG A 471 -11.03 11.49 -11.28
CA ARG A 471 -10.23 11.90 -10.11
C ARG A 471 -9.69 13.32 -10.19
N PHE A 472 -9.51 13.85 -11.40
CA PHE A 472 -9.01 15.19 -11.67
C PHE A 472 -9.48 15.68 -13.04
N LEU A 473 -9.37 16.97 -13.28
CA LEU A 473 -9.58 17.64 -14.55
C LEU A 473 -8.26 18.24 -15.04
N ARG A 474 -8.14 18.59 -16.31
CA ARG A 474 -6.95 19.24 -16.85
C ARG A 474 -7.34 20.40 -17.77
N GLU A 475 -6.60 21.50 -17.69
CA GLU A 475 -6.83 22.69 -18.51
C GLU A 475 -6.84 22.35 -20.01
N GLY A 476 -7.84 22.86 -20.74
CA GLY A 476 -8.00 22.66 -22.18
C GLY A 476 -8.62 21.32 -22.58
N ASP A 477 -9.00 20.46 -21.63
CA ASP A 477 -9.70 19.21 -21.93
C ASP A 477 -11.22 19.43 -22.07
N ASN A 478 -11.83 18.61 -22.93
CA ASN A 478 -13.28 18.46 -22.99
C ASN A 478 -13.63 17.09 -22.42
N ILE A 479 -14.48 17.03 -21.40
CA ILE A 479 -14.81 15.79 -20.69
C ILE A 479 -16.31 15.69 -20.42
N THR A 480 -16.85 14.48 -20.47
CA THR A 480 -18.23 14.20 -20.11
C THR A 480 -18.29 13.60 -18.71
N ILE A 481 -19.00 14.29 -17.81
CA ILE A 481 -19.34 13.76 -16.49
C ILE A 481 -20.71 13.10 -16.62
N SER A 482 -20.78 11.82 -16.30
CA SER A 482 -22.04 11.07 -16.27
C SER A 482 -22.47 10.80 -14.84
N THR A 483 -23.77 10.76 -14.60
CA THR A 483 -24.33 10.40 -13.30
C THR A 483 -25.37 9.33 -13.50
N LYS A 484 -25.21 8.22 -12.77
CA LYS A 484 -26.23 7.19 -12.68
C LYS A 484 -27.34 7.69 -11.75
N ILE A 485 -28.59 7.55 -12.19
CA ILE A 485 -29.78 7.79 -11.38
C ILE A 485 -30.43 6.44 -11.12
N ALA A 486 -30.49 6.04 -9.87
CA ALA A 486 -31.09 4.77 -9.46
C ALA A 486 -32.44 5.01 -8.79
N ASN A 487 -33.43 4.22 -9.19
CA ASN A 487 -34.76 4.19 -8.61
C ASN A 487 -34.96 2.86 -7.88
N LEU A 488 -34.97 2.89 -6.56
CA LEU A 488 -35.26 1.76 -5.69
C LEU A 488 -36.72 1.74 -5.21
N SER A 489 -37.57 2.66 -5.71
CA SER A 489 -39.00 2.65 -5.41
C SER A 489 -39.75 1.63 -6.27
N ASP A 490 -40.98 1.34 -5.87
CA ASP A 490 -41.89 0.41 -6.54
C ASP A 490 -42.63 1.03 -7.75
N LYS A 491 -42.34 2.30 -8.08
CA LYS A 491 -42.98 3.08 -9.15
C LYS A 491 -41.95 3.59 -10.15
N ALA A 492 -42.37 3.82 -11.38
CA ALA A 492 -41.57 4.57 -12.34
C ALA A 492 -41.46 6.04 -11.89
N LEU A 493 -40.28 6.63 -12.04
CA LEU A 493 -39.99 8.02 -11.67
C LEU A 493 -39.58 8.81 -12.91
N SER A 494 -40.13 10.01 -13.07
CA SER A 494 -39.71 10.98 -14.08
C SER A 494 -39.38 12.30 -13.37
N GLY A 495 -38.27 12.92 -13.74
CA GLY A 495 -37.72 14.04 -12.98
C GLY A 495 -36.63 14.80 -13.72
N GLU A 496 -35.98 15.69 -13.00
CA GLU A 496 -34.89 16.52 -13.52
C GLU A 496 -33.63 16.36 -12.67
N ALA A 497 -32.47 16.34 -13.33
CA ALA A 497 -31.17 16.33 -12.72
C ALA A 497 -30.41 17.61 -13.10
N LYS A 498 -29.68 18.20 -12.15
CA LYS A 498 -28.95 19.45 -12.31
C LYS A 498 -27.50 19.31 -11.86
N LEU A 499 -26.57 19.74 -12.70
CA LEU A 499 -25.17 19.91 -12.34
C LEU A 499 -24.90 21.38 -11.97
N VAL A 500 -24.31 21.61 -10.80
CA VAL A 500 -23.81 22.92 -10.38
C VAL A 500 -22.31 22.80 -10.16
N LEU A 501 -21.55 23.70 -10.78
CA LEU A 501 -20.10 23.80 -10.63
C LEU A 501 -19.77 25.13 -9.96
N THR A 502 -19.00 25.08 -8.89
CA THR A 502 -18.47 26.25 -8.19
C THR A 502 -16.95 26.17 -8.14
N ASP A 503 -16.26 27.30 -8.23
CA ASP A 503 -14.83 27.35 -7.91
C ASP A 503 -14.65 26.96 -6.44
N ALA A 504 -13.85 25.92 -6.17
CA ALA A 504 -13.72 25.39 -4.81
C ALA A 504 -12.94 26.32 -3.87
N ILE A 505 -12.22 27.31 -4.41
CA ILE A 505 -11.43 28.29 -3.68
C ILE A 505 -12.28 29.53 -3.39
N SER A 506 -12.83 30.19 -4.43
CA SER A 506 -13.60 31.44 -4.28
C SER A 506 -15.06 31.20 -3.88
N GLY A 507 -15.63 30.04 -4.18
CA GLY A 507 -17.04 29.72 -3.98
C GLY A 507 -17.97 30.30 -5.06
N GLU A 508 -17.42 30.97 -6.08
CA GLU A 508 -18.20 31.54 -7.18
C GLU A 508 -18.79 30.44 -8.07
N ASN A 509 -20.01 30.66 -8.58
CA ASN A 509 -20.64 29.73 -9.52
C ASN A 509 -20.00 29.90 -10.90
N ILE A 510 -19.47 28.79 -11.43
CA ILE A 510 -18.78 28.72 -12.73
C ILE A 510 -19.46 27.74 -13.69
N THR A 511 -20.71 27.34 -13.40
CA THR A 511 -21.44 26.33 -14.19
C THR A 511 -21.57 26.73 -15.66
N GLU A 512 -22.00 27.96 -15.94
CA GLU A 512 -22.20 28.47 -17.30
C GLU A 512 -20.89 28.66 -18.07
N ASN A 513 -19.76 28.77 -17.36
CA ASN A 513 -18.44 28.90 -17.98
C ASN A 513 -17.90 27.56 -18.48
N LEU A 514 -18.32 26.45 -17.85
CA LEU A 514 -17.75 25.12 -18.09
C LEU A 514 -18.71 24.19 -18.85
N VAL A 515 -20.03 24.28 -18.62
CA VAL A 515 -21.01 23.39 -19.26
C VAL A 515 -21.36 23.92 -20.66
N GLU A 516 -21.17 23.09 -21.70
CA GLU A 516 -21.39 23.52 -23.10
C GLU A 516 -22.87 23.74 -23.46
N ALA A 517 -23.79 23.09 -22.76
CA ALA A 517 -25.22 23.08 -23.04
C ALA A 517 -26.05 23.36 -21.77
N SER A 518 -27.18 22.68 -21.60
CA SER A 518 -27.98 22.80 -20.37
C SER A 518 -27.26 22.17 -19.18
N SER A 519 -27.31 22.82 -18.02
CA SER A 519 -26.93 22.21 -16.75
C SER A 519 -28.04 21.36 -16.14
N VAL A 520 -29.24 21.39 -16.73
CA VAL A 520 -30.42 20.60 -16.32
C VAL A 520 -30.78 19.61 -17.41
N GLU A 521 -30.90 18.34 -17.03
CA GLU A 521 -31.27 17.22 -17.89
C GLU A 521 -32.52 16.53 -17.33
N THR A 522 -33.48 16.19 -18.19
CA THR A 522 -34.66 15.40 -17.79
C THR A 522 -34.33 13.91 -17.81
N PHE A 523 -34.88 13.14 -16.88
CA PHE A 523 -34.73 11.69 -16.85
C PHE A 523 -36.06 10.98 -16.61
N SER A 524 -36.14 9.74 -17.09
CA SER A 524 -37.18 8.78 -16.73
C SER A 524 -36.53 7.44 -16.41
N VAL A 525 -37.01 6.79 -15.35
CA VAL A 525 -36.45 5.53 -14.85
C VAL A 525 -37.56 4.62 -14.34
N GLU A 526 -37.58 3.39 -14.83
CA GLU A 526 -38.52 2.37 -14.38
C GLU A 526 -38.30 1.99 -12.90
N LYS A 527 -39.30 1.34 -12.30
CA LYS A 527 -39.17 0.82 -10.92
C LYS A 527 -37.98 -0.14 -10.80
N GLU A 528 -37.28 -0.09 -9.67
CA GLU A 528 -36.11 -0.94 -9.37
C GLU A 528 -35.04 -0.97 -10.49
N ASN A 529 -34.89 0.15 -11.22
CA ASN A 529 -34.02 0.26 -12.38
C ASN A 529 -33.14 1.52 -12.31
N ASN A 530 -32.26 1.66 -13.30
CA ASN A 530 -31.29 2.74 -13.37
C ASN A 530 -31.42 3.45 -14.72
N THR A 531 -31.14 4.74 -14.73
CA THR A 531 -30.90 5.53 -15.93
C THR A 531 -29.63 6.35 -15.75
N GLN A 532 -29.23 7.11 -16.76
CA GLN A 532 -28.07 7.99 -16.71
C GLN A 532 -28.39 9.35 -17.32
N VAL A 533 -27.76 10.38 -16.77
CA VAL A 533 -27.67 11.72 -17.35
C VAL A 533 -26.20 12.10 -17.51
N SER A 534 -25.89 13.01 -18.42
CA SER A 534 -24.50 13.39 -18.66
C SER A 534 -24.37 14.85 -19.08
N TRP A 535 -23.31 15.50 -18.63
CA TRP A 535 -22.96 16.87 -18.99
C TRP A 535 -21.59 16.91 -19.62
N LYS A 536 -21.46 17.68 -20.71
CA LYS A 536 -20.19 17.92 -21.38
C LYS A 536 -19.58 19.22 -20.86
N LEU A 537 -18.35 19.12 -20.36
CA LEU A 537 -17.60 20.20 -19.77
C LEU A 537 -16.40 20.57 -20.64
N SER A 538 -16.14 21.86 -20.79
CA SER A 538 -14.91 22.41 -21.35
C SER A 538 -14.12 23.11 -20.23
N ILE A 539 -12.87 22.70 -20.02
CA ILE A 539 -12.09 23.15 -18.85
C ILE A 539 -11.19 24.36 -19.23
N PRO A 540 -11.42 25.56 -18.66
CA PRO A 540 -10.64 26.75 -18.98
C PRO A 540 -9.25 26.76 -18.29
N ASP A 541 -8.38 27.69 -18.68
CA ASP A 541 -6.99 27.83 -18.18
C ASP A 541 -6.83 28.68 -16.91
N ASN A 542 -7.93 28.98 -16.21
CA ASN A 542 -7.97 29.89 -15.07
C ASN A 542 -8.70 29.33 -13.83
N VAL A 543 -9.08 28.04 -13.85
CA VAL A 543 -9.76 27.37 -12.73
C VAL A 543 -8.83 26.32 -12.16
N GLN A 544 -8.61 26.35 -10.84
CA GLN A 544 -7.65 25.44 -10.17
C GLN A 544 -8.33 24.26 -9.47
N ALA A 545 -9.58 24.42 -9.06
CA ALA A 545 -10.36 23.37 -8.43
C ALA A 545 -11.85 23.62 -8.65
N VAL A 546 -12.57 22.58 -9.05
CA VAL A 546 -14.01 22.61 -9.31
C VAL A 546 -14.72 21.80 -8.25
N GLN A 547 -15.62 22.41 -7.49
CA GLN A 547 -16.57 21.68 -6.68
C GLN A 547 -17.81 21.38 -7.53
N TYR A 548 -18.09 20.10 -7.75
CA TYR A 548 -19.31 19.69 -8.42
C TYR A 548 -20.39 19.40 -7.39
N LYS A 549 -21.63 19.67 -7.77
CA LYS A 549 -22.83 19.30 -7.04
C LYS A 549 -23.84 18.78 -8.05
N VAL A 550 -24.17 17.50 -7.95
CA VAL A 550 -25.21 16.89 -8.77
C VAL A 550 -26.46 16.73 -7.93
N LEU A 551 -27.59 17.20 -8.44
CA LEU A 551 -28.90 17.16 -7.78
C LEU A 551 -29.88 16.42 -8.69
N ALA A 552 -30.81 15.67 -8.12
CA ALA A 552 -31.96 15.13 -8.85
C ALA A 552 -33.23 15.22 -8.02
N THR A 553 -34.37 15.43 -8.68
CA THR A 553 -35.69 15.46 -8.04
C THR A 553 -36.73 14.78 -8.93
N SER A 554 -37.64 14.01 -8.31
CA SER A 554 -38.81 13.41 -8.95
C SER A 554 -39.94 13.27 -7.92
N GLY A 555 -41.00 14.06 -8.06
CA GLY A 555 -42.09 14.12 -7.08
C GLY A 555 -41.59 14.53 -5.70
N ASP A 556 -41.83 13.69 -4.68
CA ASP A 556 -41.37 13.91 -3.30
C ASP A 556 -39.93 13.40 -3.06
N PHE A 557 -39.34 12.70 -4.02
CA PHE A 557 -37.98 12.17 -3.91
C PHE A 557 -36.96 13.19 -4.41
N SER A 558 -35.85 13.30 -3.70
CA SER A 558 -34.70 14.07 -4.14
C SER A 558 -33.40 13.51 -3.59
N ASP A 559 -32.33 13.68 -4.34
CA ASP A 559 -30.98 13.37 -3.89
C ASP A 559 -29.97 14.35 -4.43
N GLY A 560 -28.85 14.49 -3.73
CA GLY A 560 -27.75 15.30 -4.19
C GLY A 560 -26.43 14.85 -3.60
N GLU A 561 -25.37 14.95 -4.39
CA GLU A 561 -24.00 14.67 -3.96
C GLU A 561 -23.09 15.83 -4.34
N GLN A 562 -22.13 16.15 -3.48
CA GLN A 562 -21.14 17.19 -3.72
C GLN A 562 -19.74 16.69 -3.37
N ASN A 563 -18.79 16.90 -4.28
CA ASN A 563 -17.37 16.68 -4.03
C ASN A 563 -16.51 17.69 -4.82
N ALA A 564 -15.19 17.68 -4.60
CA ALA A 564 -14.23 18.56 -5.25
C ALA A 564 -13.32 17.79 -6.21
N LEU A 565 -12.96 18.44 -7.32
CA LEU A 565 -12.05 17.94 -8.35
C LEU A 565 -10.90 18.92 -8.53
N PRO A 566 -9.63 18.49 -8.42
CA PRO A 566 -8.50 19.32 -8.78
C PRO A 566 -8.47 19.53 -10.30
N VAL A 567 -8.10 20.74 -10.73
CA VAL A 567 -7.81 21.05 -12.13
C VAL A 567 -6.30 21.21 -12.29
N LEU A 568 -5.69 20.30 -13.05
CA LEU A 568 -4.26 20.29 -13.31
C LEU A 568 -3.93 21.20 -14.50
N SER A 569 -2.86 21.98 -14.37
CA SER A 569 -2.43 22.85 -15.46
C SER A 569 -1.83 22.08 -16.63
N ASN A 570 -2.01 22.60 -17.85
CA ASN A 570 -1.30 22.15 -19.05
C ASN A 570 -0.12 23.07 -19.40
N ARG A 571 0.26 23.98 -18.49
CA ARG A 571 1.40 24.89 -18.56
C ARG A 571 2.40 24.62 -17.44
N MET A 572 3.67 24.94 -17.68
CA MET A 572 4.70 24.83 -16.66
C MET A 572 5.03 26.21 -16.09
N LEU A 573 5.05 26.34 -14.76
CA LEU A 573 5.57 27.54 -14.11
C LEU A 573 7.10 27.54 -14.20
N VAL A 574 7.66 28.49 -14.94
CA VAL A 574 9.10 28.72 -15.03
C VAL A 574 9.47 29.82 -14.02
N THR A 575 10.53 29.60 -13.25
CA THR A 575 11.08 30.60 -12.30
C THR A 575 12.50 30.96 -12.72
N GLU A 576 12.71 32.20 -13.16
CA GLU A 576 14.02 32.78 -13.38
C GLU A 576 14.47 33.48 -12.11
N THR A 577 15.74 33.31 -11.72
CA THR A 577 16.25 33.88 -10.47
C THR A 577 17.51 34.68 -10.70
N LEU A 578 17.54 35.91 -10.19
CA LEU A 578 18.73 36.76 -10.09
C LEU A 578 19.24 36.74 -8.65
N PRO A 579 20.33 36.00 -8.35
CA PRO A 579 20.94 35.97 -7.03
C PRO A 579 21.73 37.27 -6.77
N MET A 580 21.57 37.86 -5.59
CA MET A 580 22.18 39.14 -5.22
C MET A 580 22.86 39.06 -3.84
N TRP A 581 23.92 39.84 -3.64
CA TRP A 581 24.71 39.83 -2.40
C TRP A 581 25.70 40.99 -2.37
N VAL A 582 26.08 41.43 -1.17
CA VAL A 582 27.04 42.52 -0.99
C VAL A 582 27.82 42.34 0.32
N LYS A 583 29.13 42.61 0.31
CA LYS A 583 29.97 42.54 1.52
C LYS A 583 29.79 43.80 2.38
N SER A 584 30.35 43.75 3.60
CA SER A 584 30.45 44.91 4.49
C SER A 584 31.05 46.11 3.75
N ASN A 585 30.37 47.25 3.76
CA ASN A 585 30.79 48.52 3.17
C ASN A 585 30.93 48.52 1.64
N GLU A 586 30.14 47.69 0.94
CA GLU A 586 30.09 47.62 -0.52
C GLU A 586 28.71 48.05 -1.05
N THR A 587 28.66 48.52 -2.30
CA THR A 587 27.43 48.76 -3.08
C THR A 587 27.58 48.10 -4.44
N ARG A 588 26.56 47.37 -4.90
CA ARG A 588 26.62 46.58 -6.14
C ARG A 588 25.29 46.55 -6.87
N SER A 589 25.35 46.61 -8.21
CA SER A 589 24.19 46.51 -9.10
C SER A 589 24.10 45.12 -9.76
N PHE A 590 22.87 44.68 -10.03
CA PHE A 590 22.50 43.38 -10.58
C PHE A 590 21.45 43.56 -11.68
N THR A 591 21.40 42.64 -12.66
CA THR A 591 20.42 42.69 -13.76
C THR A 591 19.90 41.30 -14.11
N LEU A 592 18.57 41.14 -14.20
CA LEU A 592 17.89 39.91 -14.63
C LEU A 592 17.63 39.97 -16.14
N ASP A 593 18.61 39.55 -16.93
CA ASP A 593 18.62 39.74 -18.39
C ASP A 593 17.38 39.20 -19.10
N LYS A 594 16.86 38.04 -18.68
CA LYS A 594 15.67 37.44 -19.28
C LYS A 594 14.41 38.27 -19.06
N LEU A 595 14.22 38.89 -17.89
CA LEU A 595 13.09 39.82 -17.68
C LEU A 595 13.28 41.09 -18.52
N LYS A 596 14.53 41.54 -18.72
CA LYS A 596 14.86 42.74 -19.49
C LYS A 596 14.67 42.57 -21.00
N THR A 597 14.88 41.37 -21.54
CA THR A 597 15.02 41.11 -22.99
C THR A 597 14.04 40.08 -23.57
N ASN A 598 13.05 39.62 -22.78
CA ASN A 598 12.08 38.60 -23.21
C ASN A 598 11.27 39.01 -24.46
N THR A 599 11.11 38.07 -25.40
CA THR A 599 10.35 38.21 -26.65
C THR A 599 9.25 37.14 -26.85
N SER A 600 9.01 36.24 -25.89
CA SER A 600 7.97 35.18 -26.02
C SER A 600 6.56 35.79 -26.06
N THR A 601 5.74 35.34 -27.01
CA THR A 601 4.36 35.80 -27.21
C THR A 601 3.30 34.97 -26.45
N THR A 602 3.67 33.80 -25.91
CA THR A 602 2.79 32.94 -25.09
C THR A 602 3.05 33.03 -23.59
N LEU A 603 4.15 33.67 -23.21
CA LEU A 603 4.52 33.88 -21.82
C LEU A 603 3.51 34.77 -21.09
N LYS A 604 2.99 34.27 -19.96
CA LYS A 604 2.16 35.06 -19.03
C LYS A 604 2.93 35.28 -17.73
N HIS A 605 3.23 36.55 -17.39
CA HIS A 605 3.82 36.89 -16.10
C HIS A 605 2.97 36.35 -14.95
N HIS A 606 3.59 35.79 -13.93
CA HIS A 606 2.92 35.31 -12.72
C HIS A 606 3.28 36.19 -11.51
N LYS A 607 4.58 36.29 -11.17
CA LYS A 607 5.02 37.00 -9.97
C LYS A 607 6.48 37.43 -10.09
N LEU A 608 6.82 38.63 -9.58
CA LEU A 608 8.20 39.06 -9.36
C LEU A 608 8.40 39.22 -7.85
N THR A 609 9.40 38.58 -7.27
CA THR A 609 9.62 38.56 -5.81
C THR A 609 11.02 39.03 -5.50
N LEU A 610 11.16 40.04 -4.64
CA LEU A 610 12.42 40.47 -4.06
C LEU A 610 12.52 39.93 -2.63
N GLU A 611 13.58 39.19 -2.34
CA GLU A 611 13.88 38.65 -1.02
C GLU A 611 15.25 39.14 -0.58
N ILE A 612 15.37 39.67 0.64
CA ILE A 612 16.61 40.21 1.19
C ILE A 612 16.78 39.74 2.64
N THR A 613 18.00 39.35 3.01
CA THR A 613 18.37 38.98 4.38
C THR A 613 19.77 39.46 4.73
N SER A 614 19.95 39.94 5.96
CA SER A 614 21.26 40.19 6.57
C SER A 614 21.86 38.94 7.23
N ASN A 615 21.14 37.80 7.26
CA ASN A 615 21.54 36.59 7.97
C ASN A 615 21.26 35.28 7.19
N PRO A 616 22.31 34.60 6.66
CA PRO A 616 22.16 33.37 5.89
C PRO A 616 21.61 32.16 6.66
N ALA A 617 21.69 32.13 8.00
CA ALA A 617 21.15 31.02 8.80
C ALA A 617 19.64 30.85 8.62
N TRP A 618 18.95 31.92 8.24
CA TRP A 618 17.52 31.91 7.94
C TRP A 618 17.17 31.00 6.76
N TYR A 619 18.06 30.89 5.77
CA TYR A 619 17.87 29.98 4.66
C TYR A 619 17.88 28.49 5.08
N ALA A 620 18.56 28.13 6.17
CA ALA A 620 18.51 26.76 6.69
C ALA A 620 17.14 26.47 7.33
N VAL A 621 16.61 27.41 8.14
CA VAL A 621 15.29 27.28 8.78
C VAL A 621 14.16 27.22 7.74
N GLN A 622 14.19 28.09 6.73
CA GLN A 622 13.19 28.13 5.66
C GLN A 622 13.23 26.89 4.74
N ALA A 623 14.31 26.10 4.76
CA ALA A 623 14.40 24.88 3.96
C ALA A 623 13.83 23.63 4.67
N LEU A 624 13.57 23.69 5.98
CA LEU A 624 13.03 22.57 6.75
C LEU A 624 11.62 22.13 6.30
N PRO A 625 10.67 23.04 5.98
CA PRO A 625 9.34 22.65 5.48
C PRO A 625 9.39 21.77 4.24
N TYR A 626 10.32 22.02 3.32
CA TYR A 626 10.49 21.19 2.12
C TYR A 626 10.77 19.71 2.46
N LEU A 627 11.57 19.46 3.50
CA LEU A 627 11.85 18.10 3.98
C LEU A 627 10.66 17.48 4.72
N MET A 628 9.91 18.28 5.49
CA MET A 628 8.75 17.84 6.26
C MET A 628 7.57 17.43 5.37
N GLU A 629 7.38 18.14 4.26
CA GLU A 629 6.18 18.04 3.41
C GLU A 629 6.42 17.24 2.12
N TYR A 630 7.63 16.70 1.93
CA TYR A 630 7.97 15.95 0.72
C TYR A 630 7.07 14.69 0.59
N PRO A 631 6.40 14.46 -0.55
CA PRO A 631 5.20 13.60 -0.60
C PRO A 631 5.48 12.09 -0.67
N TYR A 632 6.71 11.68 -0.97
CA TYR A 632 7.04 10.28 -1.19
C TYR A 632 7.40 9.54 0.12
N GLU A 633 7.16 8.22 0.11
CA GLU A 633 7.14 7.37 1.30
C GLU A 633 8.31 6.38 1.38
N CYS A 634 9.42 6.66 0.68
CA CYS A 634 10.62 5.84 0.81
C CYS A 634 11.28 6.05 2.18
N ASN A 635 12.13 5.11 2.60
CA ASN A 635 12.78 5.18 3.91
C ASN A 635 13.75 6.38 4.03
N GLU A 636 14.35 6.85 2.93
CA GLU A 636 15.20 8.05 2.93
C GLU A 636 14.38 9.31 3.24
N GLN A 637 13.23 9.49 2.59
CA GLN A 637 12.37 10.66 2.79
C GLN A 637 11.64 10.60 4.13
N THR A 638 11.24 9.41 4.57
CA THR A 638 10.70 9.22 5.93
C THR A 638 11.74 9.66 6.96
N PHE A 639 13.02 9.33 6.75
CA PHE A 639 14.10 9.83 7.58
C PHE A 639 14.35 11.33 7.41
N ALA A 640 14.23 11.89 6.21
CA ALA A 640 14.35 13.33 5.98
C ALA A 640 13.27 14.13 6.75
N ARG A 641 12.01 13.63 6.76
CA ARG A 641 10.92 14.16 7.59
C ARG A 641 11.25 14.11 9.07
N TYR A 642 11.74 12.96 9.55
CA TYR A 642 12.21 12.82 10.93
C TYR A 642 13.34 13.81 11.25
N TYR A 643 14.37 13.89 10.40
CA TYR A 643 15.53 14.77 10.55
C TYR A 643 15.10 16.24 10.66
N ALA A 644 14.22 16.68 9.77
CA ALA A 644 13.72 18.05 9.76
C ALA A 644 12.90 18.37 11.01
N ASN A 645 12.00 17.48 11.44
CA ASN A 645 11.22 17.66 12.67
C ASN A 645 12.11 17.66 13.93
N ALA A 646 13.04 16.72 14.04
CA ALA A 646 13.96 16.64 15.19
C ALA A 646 14.83 17.91 15.30
N LEU A 647 15.38 18.36 14.17
CA LEU A 647 16.20 19.57 14.11
C LEU A 647 15.37 20.84 14.36
N ALA A 648 14.18 20.94 13.77
CA ALA A 648 13.25 22.04 14.02
C ALA A 648 12.88 22.14 15.50
N SER A 649 12.56 21.00 16.15
CA SER A 649 12.25 20.93 17.58
C SER A 649 13.44 21.40 18.42
N HIS A 650 14.66 20.98 18.05
CA HIS A 650 15.87 21.43 18.72
C HIS A 650 16.09 22.95 18.57
N ILE A 651 15.98 23.50 17.35
CA ILE A 651 16.15 24.94 17.10
C ILE A 651 15.13 25.76 17.88
N ALA A 652 13.85 25.34 17.86
CA ALA A 652 12.78 26.03 18.56
C ALA A 652 12.95 26.03 20.09
N ASN A 653 13.49 24.95 20.65
CA ASN A 653 13.75 24.83 22.09
C ASN A 653 15.06 25.50 22.53
N SER A 654 16.04 25.60 21.64
CA SER A 654 17.38 26.15 21.93
C SER A 654 17.50 27.66 21.70
N ASN A 655 16.55 28.31 20.99
CA ASN A 655 16.60 29.75 20.72
C ASN A 655 15.26 30.49 20.99
N PRO A 656 15.15 31.26 22.10
CA PRO A 656 13.94 32.00 22.45
C PRO A 656 13.48 33.04 21.42
N ARG A 657 14.40 33.62 20.62
CA ARG A 657 14.05 34.64 19.60
C ARG A 657 13.34 34.00 18.41
N ILE A 658 13.85 32.86 17.93
CA ILE A 658 13.20 32.09 16.86
C ILE A 658 11.83 31.59 17.35
N GLN A 659 11.76 31.13 18.60
CA GLN A 659 10.49 30.71 19.22
C GLN A 659 9.45 31.84 19.24
N GLU A 660 9.87 33.09 19.51
CA GLU A 660 8.99 34.26 19.52
C GLU A 660 8.50 34.63 18.11
N VAL A 661 9.38 34.56 17.10
CA VAL A 661 8.99 34.76 15.68
C VAL A 661 7.92 33.74 15.27
N PHE A 662 8.07 32.47 15.64
CA PHE A 662 7.06 31.45 15.35
C PHE A 662 5.75 31.66 16.10
N LYS A 663 5.79 32.11 17.37
CA LYS A 663 4.58 32.49 18.11
C LYS A 663 3.86 33.66 17.44
N GLN A 664 4.59 34.66 16.95
CA GLN A 664 4.01 35.79 16.23
C GLN A 664 3.33 35.35 14.93
N TRP A 665 3.97 34.48 14.14
CA TRP A 665 3.36 33.95 12.92
C TRP A 665 2.09 33.13 13.19
N ARG A 666 2.05 32.40 14.31
CA ARG A 666 0.88 31.61 14.74
C ARG A 666 -0.35 32.48 15.01
N ASN A 667 -0.14 33.65 15.60
CA ASN A 667 -1.21 34.58 16.02
C ASN A 667 -1.73 35.48 14.88
N THR A 668 -1.40 35.17 13.62
CA THR A 668 -1.89 35.93 12.48
C THR A 668 -3.26 35.42 12.04
N ASP A 669 -4.25 36.32 11.96
CA ASP A 669 -5.62 36.07 11.51
C ASP A 669 -5.70 35.82 10.00
N ALA A 670 -5.02 34.78 9.49
CA ALA A 670 -5.28 34.26 8.16
C ALA A 670 -6.32 33.14 8.25
N LEU A 671 -7.45 33.31 7.57
CA LEU A 671 -8.41 32.23 7.38
C LEU A 671 -7.70 31.06 6.70
N ILE A 672 -7.82 29.85 7.26
CA ILE A 672 -7.35 28.64 6.60
C ILE A 672 -8.13 28.53 5.28
N SER A 673 -7.41 28.65 4.14
CA SER A 673 -7.99 28.54 2.80
C SER A 673 -8.88 27.30 2.68
N ASN A 674 -9.94 27.36 1.88
CA ASN A 674 -10.81 26.21 1.66
C ASN A 674 -10.05 25.00 1.08
N LEU A 675 -8.93 25.24 0.38
CA LEU A 675 -8.00 24.19 -0.06
C LEU A 675 -7.36 23.42 1.12
N GLU A 676 -7.02 24.10 2.21
CA GLU A 676 -6.42 23.48 3.40
C GLU A 676 -7.42 22.68 4.23
N LYS A 677 -8.72 22.87 4.00
CA LYS A 677 -9.79 22.10 4.66
C LYS A 677 -10.08 20.76 3.97
N ASN A 678 -9.60 20.57 2.73
CA ASN A 678 -9.82 19.35 1.94
C ASN A 678 -8.48 18.65 1.67
N GLU A 679 -8.17 17.61 2.44
CA GLU A 679 -6.88 16.90 2.37
C GLU A 679 -6.64 16.20 1.03
N GLU A 680 -7.68 15.66 0.40
CA GLU A 680 -7.59 14.96 -0.90
C GLU A 680 -7.27 15.92 -2.05
N LEU A 681 -7.99 17.05 -2.11
CA LEU A 681 -7.73 18.11 -3.08
C LEU A 681 -6.31 18.66 -2.91
N LYS A 682 -5.89 18.82 -1.66
CA LYS A 682 -4.56 19.27 -1.29
C LYS A 682 -3.48 18.28 -1.72
N SER A 683 -3.64 16.97 -1.48
CA SER A 683 -2.59 15.99 -1.80
C SER A 683 -2.30 15.93 -3.30
N ILE A 684 -3.34 15.91 -4.14
CA ILE A 684 -3.16 15.82 -5.60
C ILE A 684 -2.54 17.10 -6.15
N LEU A 685 -3.06 18.28 -5.77
CA LEU A 685 -2.52 19.57 -6.23
C LEU A 685 -1.08 19.79 -5.76
N ILE A 686 -0.70 19.31 -4.57
CA ILE A 686 0.68 19.40 -4.10
C ILE A 686 1.61 18.45 -4.87
N GLU A 687 1.17 17.21 -5.12
CA GLU A 687 1.95 16.22 -5.87
C GLU A 687 2.15 16.61 -7.35
N GLU A 688 1.13 17.24 -7.96
CA GLU A 688 1.12 17.56 -9.40
C GLU A 688 1.52 19.02 -9.70
N THR A 689 1.28 19.95 -8.79
CA THR A 689 1.64 21.39 -8.92
C THR A 689 2.29 21.93 -7.63
N PRO A 690 3.49 21.48 -7.24
CA PRO A 690 4.12 21.89 -5.97
C PRO A 690 4.23 23.41 -5.78
N TRP A 691 4.43 24.17 -6.87
CA TRP A 691 4.51 25.63 -6.87
C TRP A 691 3.20 26.34 -6.54
N LEU A 692 2.05 25.65 -6.62
CA LEU A 692 0.76 26.21 -6.24
C LEU A 692 0.74 26.62 -4.76
N ARG A 693 1.55 25.94 -3.92
CA ARG A 693 1.80 26.31 -2.52
C ARG A 693 2.59 27.61 -2.40
N ASP A 694 3.51 27.86 -3.32
CA ASP A 694 4.36 29.06 -3.33
C ASP A 694 3.61 30.30 -3.85
N ALA A 695 2.49 30.08 -4.55
CA ALA A 695 1.59 31.12 -5.04
C ALA A 695 0.60 31.65 -3.99
N GLN A 696 0.50 31.01 -2.82
CA GLN A 696 -0.30 31.49 -1.67
C GLN A 696 0.25 32.80 -1.10
N SER A 697 -0.57 33.53 -0.34
CA SER A 697 -0.13 34.79 0.28
C SER A 697 1.01 34.54 1.28
N GLU A 698 1.93 35.50 1.43
CA GLU A 698 3.05 35.37 2.38
C GLU A 698 2.55 35.15 3.82
N THR A 699 1.39 35.71 4.16
CA THR A 699 0.70 35.50 5.43
C THR A 699 0.30 34.03 5.64
N GLU A 700 -0.22 33.36 4.61
CA GLU A 700 -0.56 31.92 4.65
C GLU A 700 0.70 31.04 4.74
N GLN A 701 1.76 31.38 4.00
CA GLN A 701 3.04 30.66 4.07
C GLN A 701 3.64 30.76 5.48
N LYS A 702 3.66 31.96 6.08
CA LYS A 702 4.16 32.19 7.45
C LYS A 702 3.31 31.45 8.49
N LYS A 703 1.98 31.47 8.36
CA LYS A 703 1.08 30.69 9.23
C LYS A 703 1.29 29.19 9.08
N ARG A 704 1.51 28.69 7.87
CA ARG A 704 1.83 27.26 7.64
C ARG A 704 3.15 26.88 8.29
N ILE A 705 4.19 27.70 8.15
CA ILE A 705 5.45 27.47 8.88
C ILE A 705 5.17 27.49 10.39
N ALA A 706 4.41 28.45 10.92
CA ALA A 706 4.05 28.46 12.33
C ALA A 706 3.28 27.19 12.79
N LEU A 707 2.38 26.67 11.96
CA LEU A 707 1.64 25.43 12.20
C LEU A 707 2.54 24.19 12.11
N LEU A 708 3.54 24.18 11.22
CA LEU A 708 4.56 23.13 11.15
C LEU A 708 5.47 23.15 12.37
N PHE A 709 5.65 24.31 13.00
CA PHE A 709 6.40 24.49 14.24
C PHE A 709 5.51 24.45 15.50
N ASP A 710 4.28 23.92 15.37
CA ASP A 710 3.42 23.56 16.51
C ASP A 710 4.03 22.35 17.23
N LEU A 711 4.47 22.53 18.46
CA LEU A 711 5.15 21.48 19.24
C LEU A 711 4.37 20.16 19.30
N ASN A 712 3.04 20.18 19.39
CA ASN A 712 2.24 18.96 19.43
C ASN A 712 2.22 18.28 18.06
N LYS A 713 2.04 19.06 16.98
CA LYS A 713 2.09 18.53 15.62
C LYS A 713 3.48 17.97 15.29
N MET A 714 4.54 18.70 15.61
CA MET A 714 5.93 18.27 15.40
C MET A 714 6.24 16.97 16.14
N ASN A 715 5.82 16.86 17.39
CA ASN A 715 6.00 15.64 18.17
C ASN A 715 5.25 14.46 17.54
N ASN A 716 4.01 14.67 17.09
CA ASN A 716 3.24 13.62 16.40
C ASN A 716 3.88 13.21 15.07
N GLU A 717 4.35 14.16 14.27
CA GLU A 717 5.04 13.91 12.99
C GLU A 717 6.39 13.18 13.21
N LEU A 718 7.14 13.60 14.23
CA LEU A 718 8.38 12.96 14.65
C LEU A 718 8.13 11.52 15.09
N GLU A 719 7.15 11.29 15.96
CA GLU A 719 6.74 9.96 16.44
C GLU A 719 6.23 9.08 15.30
N SER A 720 5.41 9.62 14.41
CA SER A 720 4.92 8.93 13.22
C SER A 720 6.07 8.49 12.31
N ALA A 721 6.98 9.41 11.98
CA ALA A 721 8.13 9.13 11.11
C ALA A 721 9.07 8.08 11.74
N ILE A 722 9.38 8.18 13.03
CA ILE A 722 10.26 7.22 13.70
C ILE A 722 9.60 5.85 13.87
N ASN A 723 8.31 5.79 14.18
CA ASN A 723 7.57 4.52 14.28
C ASN A 723 7.48 3.84 12.91
N LYS A 724 7.30 4.62 11.83
CA LYS A 724 7.34 4.11 10.46
C LYS A 724 8.72 3.55 10.11
N LEU A 725 9.81 4.26 10.41
CA LEU A 725 11.18 3.75 10.22
C LEU A 725 11.44 2.47 11.01
N LYS A 726 11.00 2.40 12.28
CA LYS A 726 11.10 1.18 13.10
C LYS A 726 10.33 0.02 12.48
N SER A 727 9.11 0.26 12.01
CA SER A 727 8.27 -0.76 11.37
C SER A 727 8.84 -1.25 10.03
N ASN A 728 9.61 -0.39 9.35
CA ASN A 728 10.26 -0.70 8.08
C ASN A 728 11.67 -1.27 8.25
N GLN A 729 12.24 -1.29 9.46
CA GLN A 729 13.55 -1.89 9.72
C GLN A 729 13.43 -3.42 9.66
N MET A 730 14.24 -4.05 8.81
CA MET A 730 14.22 -5.50 8.63
C MET A 730 14.92 -6.21 9.81
N ASN A 731 14.69 -7.51 9.97
CA ASN A 731 15.30 -8.30 11.05
C ASN A 731 16.84 -8.27 11.04
N SER A 732 17.43 -8.10 9.86
CA SER A 732 18.87 -7.90 9.68
C SER A 732 19.38 -6.61 10.34
N GLY A 733 18.52 -5.60 10.48
CA GLY A 733 18.83 -4.24 10.95
C GLY A 733 18.87 -3.21 9.84
N GLY A 734 18.87 -3.63 8.57
CA GLY A 734 18.88 -2.73 7.41
C GLY A 734 17.50 -2.22 7.01
N TRP A 735 17.50 -1.22 6.13
CA TRP A 735 16.31 -0.74 5.43
C TRP A 735 16.45 -0.94 3.92
N SER A 736 15.34 -1.28 3.29
CA SER A 736 15.17 -1.18 1.84
C SER A 736 14.97 0.27 1.39
N TRP A 737 14.91 0.55 0.08
CA TRP A 737 14.53 1.89 -0.39
C TRP A 737 13.05 2.16 -0.10
N PHE A 738 12.17 1.27 -0.56
CA PHE A 738 10.73 1.23 -0.21
C PHE A 738 10.40 -0.04 0.58
N LYS A 739 9.38 0.02 1.43
CA LYS A 739 8.92 -1.14 2.21
C LYS A 739 8.59 -2.32 1.28
N GLY A 740 8.99 -3.54 1.68
CA GLY A 740 8.76 -4.76 0.90
C GLY A 740 9.87 -5.10 -0.11
N GLY A 741 10.93 -4.27 -0.19
CA GLY A 741 12.14 -4.56 -0.97
C GLY A 741 13.26 -5.21 -0.16
N ASN A 742 14.37 -5.51 -0.83
CA ASN A 742 15.59 -6.04 -0.20
C ASN A 742 16.33 -4.96 0.61
N GLU A 743 17.16 -5.37 1.58
CA GLU A 743 18.00 -4.40 2.29
C GLU A 743 18.90 -3.62 1.33
N ASN A 744 18.90 -2.29 1.47
CA ASN A 744 19.74 -1.41 0.69
C ASN A 744 20.81 -0.79 1.60
N ARG A 745 22.07 -1.18 1.35
CA ARG A 745 23.23 -0.74 2.13
C ARG A 745 23.42 0.78 2.10
N TYR A 746 23.23 1.41 0.95
CA TYR A 746 23.39 2.86 0.83
C TYR A 746 22.32 3.61 1.63
N ILE A 747 21.04 3.24 1.47
CA ILE A 747 19.93 3.86 2.22
C ILE A 747 20.15 3.71 3.73
N THR A 748 20.55 2.51 4.17
CA THR A 748 20.86 2.25 5.57
C THR A 748 22.03 3.11 6.07
N GLN A 749 23.14 3.22 5.30
CA GLN A 749 24.26 4.10 5.65
C GLN A 749 23.85 5.57 5.69
N HIS A 750 22.96 5.99 4.78
CA HIS A 750 22.48 7.36 4.68
C HIS A 750 21.67 7.79 5.90
N ILE A 751 20.71 6.96 6.31
CA ILE A 751 19.90 7.16 7.51
C ILE A 751 20.82 7.26 8.74
N ILE A 752 21.76 6.32 8.90
CA ILE A 752 22.65 6.30 10.07
C ILE A 752 23.65 7.45 10.08
N ALA A 753 24.18 7.86 8.93
CA ALA A 753 25.00 9.07 8.84
C ALA A 753 24.21 10.32 9.26
N GLY A 754 22.94 10.43 8.85
CA GLY A 754 22.06 11.53 9.27
C GLY A 754 21.79 11.55 10.78
N PHE A 755 21.64 10.39 11.43
CA PHE A 755 21.59 10.33 12.90
C PHE A 755 22.90 10.82 13.53
N GLY A 756 24.05 10.53 12.90
CA GLY A 756 25.35 11.07 13.29
C GLY A 756 25.41 12.60 13.18
N HIS A 757 24.85 13.17 12.11
CA HIS A 757 24.73 14.62 11.92
C HIS A 757 23.85 15.27 13.00
N LEU A 758 22.68 14.69 13.31
CA LEU A 758 21.82 15.19 14.39
C LEU A 758 22.55 15.19 15.73
N SER A 759 23.31 14.13 16.03
CA SER A 759 24.13 14.05 17.25
C SER A 759 25.20 15.14 17.30
N LYS A 760 25.87 15.45 16.16
CA LYS A 760 26.83 16.56 16.07
C LYS A 760 26.20 17.94 16.29
N LEU A 761 24.93 18.10 15.93
CA LEU A 761 24.15 19.31 16.21
C LEU A 761 23.54 19.33 17.63
N ASN A 762 23.93 18.41 18.52
CA ASN A 762 23.43 18.28 19.89
C ASN A 762 21.92 17.99 20.00
N VAL A 763 21.34 17.37 18.97
CA VAL A 763 19.97 16.84 19.03
C VAL A 763 20.00 15.52 19.82
N ILE A 764 19.34 15.51 20.98
CA ILE A 764 19.30 14.35 21.88
C ILE A 764 18.44 13.25 21.27
N GLN A 765 18.99 12.03 21.22
CA GLN A 765 18.29 10.84 20.73
C GLN A 765 17.62 10.08 21.88
N SER A 766 16.45 9.49 21.62
CA SER A 766 15.75 8.63 22.59
C SER A 766 16.36 7.22 22.68
N ASP A 767 16.13 6.51 23.79
CA ASP A 767 16.56 5.10 23.97
C ASP A 767 16.04 4.18 22.85
N SER A 768 14.85 4.48 22.34
CA SER A 768 14.22 3.74 21.27
C SER A 768 14.94 3.91 19.93
N GLU A 769 15.42 5.13 19.64
CA GLU A 769 16.27 5.41 18.48
C GLU A 769 17.63 4.72 18.62
N GLU A 770 18.23 4.74 19.81
CA GLU A 770 19.54 4.14 20.04
C GLU A 770 19.54 2.62 19.76
N SER A 771 18.47 1.91 20.13
CA SER A 771 18.27 0.49 19.83
C SER A 771 18.20 0.24 18.31
N MET A 772 17.46 1.08 17.59
CA MET A 772 17.30 1.01 16.13
C MET A 772 18.65 1.26 15.41
N ILE A 773 19.39 2.29 15.85
CA ILE A 773 20.72 2.63 15.34
C ILE A 773 21.70 1.47 15.59
N LYS A 774 21.72 0.88 16.79
CA LYS A 774 22.59 -0.27 17.13
C LYS A 774 22.34 -1.47 16.21
N LYS A 775 21.08 -1.78 15.88
CA LYS A 775 20.74 -2.86 14.93
C LYS A 775 21.27 -2.55 13.52
N ALA A 776 21.05 -1.34 13.04
CA ALA A 776 21.53 -0.93 11.72
C ALA A 776 23.06 -0.90 11.62
N VAL A 777 23.76 -0.42 12.65
CA VAL A 777 25.23 -0.47 12.71
C VAL A 777 25.73 -1.91 12.65
N ARG A 778 25.08 -2.86 13.36
CA ARG A 778 25.46 -4.29 13.27
C ARG A 778 25.27 -4.86 11.86
N TYR A 779 24.16 -4.54 11.19
CA TYR A 779 23.96 -4.90 9.79
C TYR A 779 25.07 -4.35 8.90
N LEU A 780 25.41 -3.06 9.06
CA LEU A 780 26.43 -2.39 8.27
C LEU A 780 27.83 -2.94 8.54
N ASP A 781 28.17 -3.26 9.80
CA ASP A 781 29.40 -3.94 10.19
C ASP A 781 29.51 -5.30 9.47
N GLN A 782 28.41 -6.07 9.39
CA GLN A 782 28.38 -7.35 8.65
C GLN A 782 28.55 -7.16 7.13
N GLN A 783 27.88 -6.18 6.52
CA GLN A 783 28.05 -5.89 5.09
C GLN A 783 29.46 -5.38 4.78
N PHE A 784 30.08 -4.63 5.69
CA PHE A 784 31.46 -4.18 5.59
C PHE A 784 32.44 -5.35 5.59
N ILE A 785 32.30 -6.27 6.56
CA ILE A 785 33.08 -7.52 6.63
C ILE A 785 32.90 -8.35 5.34
N LYS A 786 31.65 -8.56 4.92
CA LYS A 786 31.33 -9.35 3.73
C LYS A 786 32.01 -8.79 2.50
N ALA A 787 31.88 -7.49 2.25
CA ALA A 787 32.48 -6.87 1.08
C ALA A 787 34.02 -6.87 1.11
N TYR A 788 34.66 -6.87 2.28
CA TYR A 788 36.11 -7.11 2.39
C TYR A 788 36.49 -8.56 2.08
N LYS A 789 35.74 -9.54 2.61
CA LYS A 789 35.95 -10.97 2.31
C LYS A 789 35.75 -11.28 0.83
N ASP A 790 34.76 -10.65 0.21
CA ASP A 790 34.42 -10.84 -1.20
C ASP A 790 35.54 -10.42 -2.16
N ILE A 791 36.48 -9.55 -1.74
CA ILE A 791 37.69 -9.23 -2.53
C ILE A 791 38.46 -10.52 -2.90
N ARG A 792 38.48 -11.50 -1.99
CA ARG A 792 39.18 -12.79 -2.18
C ARG A 792 38.28 -13.93 -2.69
N LYS A 793 36.99 -13.66 -2.94
CA LYS A 793 36.01 -14.72 -3.25
C LYS A 793 36.26 -15.37 -4.61
N TYR A 794 36.63 -14.58 -5.62
CA TYR A 794 36.88 -15.06 -6.99
C TYR A 794 38.37 -15.14 -7.34
N ASP A 795 39.24 -14.54 -6.51
CA ASP A 795 40.70 -14.64 -6.63
C ASP A 795 41.33 -14.68 -5.22
N ALA A 796 41.69 -15.88 -4.76
CA ALA A 796 42.33 -16.07 -3.46
C ALA A 796 43.73 -15.42 -3.37
N LYS A 797 44.36 -15.09 -4.50
CA LYS A 797 45.70 -14.48 -4.61
C LYS A 797 45.65 -12.98 -4.89
N VAL A 798 44.48 -12.35 -4.79
CA VAL A 798 44.31 -10.91 -5.00
C VAL A 798 45.30 -10.10 -4.17
N ASP A 799 46.00 -9.16 -4.82
CA ASP A 799 46.98 -8.30 -4.16
C ASP A 799 46.27 -7.22 -3.33
N LEU A 800 46.18 -7.44 -2.01
CA LEU A 800 45.59 -6.49 -1.08
C LEU A 800 46.35 -5.17 -0.93
N ASN A 801 47.57 -5.06 -1.46
CA ASN A 801 48.29 -3.80 -1.46
C ASN A 801 47.77 -2.84 -2.51
N LYS A 802 47.00 -3.29 -3.52
CA LYS A 802 46.31 -2.44 -4.51
C LYS A 802 45.11 -1.74 -3.89
N ASP A 803 44.61 -0.73 -4.59
CA ASP A 803 43.49 0.08 -4.13
C ASP A 803 42.15 -0.69 -4.20
N HIS A 804 41.65 -1.11 -3.04
CA HIS A 804 40.37 -1.83 -2.89
C HIS A 804 39.31 -1.01 -2.14
N LEU A 805 39.59 0.26 -1.84
CA LEU A 805 38.66 1.11 -1.09
C LEU A 805 37.59 1.67 -2.03
N SER A 806 36.43 1.02 -2.10
CA SER A 806 35.30 1.50 -2.89
C SER A 806 34.56 2.66 -2.20
N HIS A 807 33.73 3.39 -2.96
CA HIS A 807 32.96 4.52 -2.42
C HIS A 807 32.01 4.11 -1.29
N ILE A 808 31.34 2.96 -1.42
CA ILE A 808 30.44 2.45 -0.37
C ILE A 808 31.19 2.07 0.91
N GLN A 809 32.44 1.58 0.79
CA GLN A 809 33.30 1.26 1.93
C GLN A 809 33.80 2.54 2.62
N LEU A 810 34.23 3.54 1.85
CA LEU A 810 34.61 4.84 2.42
C LEU A 810 33.43 5.52 3.11
N TYR A 811 32.24 5.45 2.53
CA TYR A 811 31.03 6.00 3.17
C TYR A 811 30.66 5.26 4.46
N TYR A 812 30.88 3.94 4.51
CA TYR A 812 30.76 3.20 5.76
C TYR A 812 31.76 3.70 6.81
N LEU A 813 33.04 3.90 6.47
CA LEU A 813 34.04 4.39 7.43
C LEU A 813 33.65 5.78 7.98
N TYR A 814 33.20 6.67 7.11
CA TYR A 814 32.68 7.98 7.49
C TYR A 814 31.47 7.87 8.42
N MET A 815 30.44 7.11 8.04
CA MET A 815 29.26 6.86 8.88
C MET A 815 29.66 6.24 10.22
N ARG A 816 30.53 5.23 10.23
CA ARG A 816 30.93 4.49 11.43
C ARG A 816 31.70 5.36 12.43
N SER A 817 32.39 6.40 11.94
CA SER A 817 33.15 7.36 12.77
C SER A 817 32.27 8.22 13.68
N PHE A 818 30.97 8.35 13.40
CA PHE A 818 30.02 9.05 14.30
C PHE A 818 29.63 8.23 15.54
N PHE A 819 29.85 6.92 15.53
CA PHE A 819 29.33 6.00 16.55
C PHE A 819 30.45 5.22 17.27
N PRO A 820 31.47 5.87 17.87
CA PRO A 820 32.55 5.19 18.58
C PRO A 820 32.04 4.39 19.80
N ASN A 821 30.90 4.79 20.38
CA ASN A 821 30.29 4.15 21.55
C ASN A 821 29.65 2.78 21.22
N VAL A 822 29.33 2.50 19.95
CA VAL A 822 28.86 1.18 19.54
C VAL A 822 30.08 0.29 19.36
N LYS A 823 30.28 -0.69 20.26
CA LYS A 823 31.45 -1.58 20.26
C LYS A 823 31.57 -2.36 18.95
N ALA A 824 32.63 -2.09 18.19
CA ALA A 824 33.02 -2.86 17.01
C ALA A 824 33.65 -4.20 17.41
N SER A 825 33.46 -5.25 16.59
CA SER A 825 34.20 -6.50 16.73
C SER A 825 35.67 -6.30 16.35
N GLU A 826 36.55 -7.19 16.81
CA GLU A 826 37.98 -7.14 16.43
C GLU A 826 38.16 -7.25 14.91
N GLU A 827 37.37 -8.11 14.24
CA GLU A 827 37.39 -8.22 12.78
C GLU A 827 37.04 -6.89 12.09
N VAL A 828 36.05 -6.15 12.58
CA VAL A 828 35.72 -4.82 12.03
C VAL A 828 36.89 -3.85 12.23
N LYS A 829 37.52 -3.84 13.41
CA LYS A 829 38.66 -2.97 13.69
C LYS A 829 39.85 -3.27 12.78
N ASP A 830 40.16 -4.55 12.55
CA ASP A 830 41.23 -4.97 11.66
C ASP A 830 40.98 -4.52 10.20
N ILE A 831 39.74 -4.65 9.73
CA ILE A 831 39.36 -4.21 8.38
C ILE A 831 39.35 -2.67 8.28
N ILE A 832 38.93 -1.95 9.33
CA ILE A 832 39.06 -0.48 9.41
C ILE A 832 40.53 -0.08 9.31
N ALA A 833 41.43 -0.74 10.05
CA ALA A 833 42.86 -0.47 10.00
C ALA A 833 43.45 -0.76 8.59
N TYR A 834 43.01 -1.84 7.95
CA TYR A 834 43.36 -2.14 6.56
C TYR A 834 42.94 -1.00 5.61
N TYR A 835 41.68 -0.58 5.63
CA TYR A 835 41.23 0.50 4.75
C TYR A 835 41.81 1.86 5.13
N GLN A 836 42.16 2.11 6.40
CA GLN A 836 42.93 3.29 6.82
C GLN A 836 44.29 3.33 6.12
N SER A 837 44.98 2.19 5.98
CA SER A 837 46.24 2.12 5.21
C SER A 837 46.03 2.42 3.72
N GLN A 838 44.86 2.05 3.16
CA GLN A 838 44.48 2.37 1.79
C GLN A 838 44.25 3.88 1.62
N ILE A 839 43.60 4.53 2.59
CA ILE A 839 43.45 5.99 2.62
C ILE A 839 44.82 6.65 2.60
N GLN A 840 45.74 6.22 3.48
CA GLN A 840 47.10 6.78 3.58
C GLN A 840 47.87 6.70 2.25
N LYS A 841 47.66 5.63 1.47
CA LYS A 841 48.39 5.36 0.23
C LYS A 841 47.74 5.97 -1.02
N TYR A 842 46.41 5.95 -1.13
CA TYR A 842 45.71 6.16 -2.41
C TYR A 842 44.88 7.45 -2.50
N TRP A 843 44.84 8.29 -1.45
CA TRP A 843 43.99 9.49 -1.42
C TRP A 843 44.24 10.51 -2.55
N LEU A 844 45.46 10.59 -3.11
CA LEU A 844 45.84 11.60 -4.10
C LEU A 844 44.95 11.58 -5.36
N LYS A 845 44.61 10.38 -5.86
CA LYS A 845 43.82 10.18 -7.09
C LYS A 845 42.30 10.22 -6.89
N ARG A 846 41.82 10.50 -5.66
CA ARG A 846 40.41 10.44 -5.31
C ARG A 846 39.67 11.75 -5.62
N SER A 847 38.36 11.63 -5.86
CA SER A 847 37.43 12.77 -6.02
C SER A 847 37.42 13.67 -4.77
N LEU A 848 36.96 14.93 -4.92
CA LEU A 848 36.82 15.88 -3.81
C LEU A 848 36.00 15.30 -2.64
N TYR A 849 34.83 14.73 -2.93
CA TYR A 849 33.96 14.12 -1.91
C TYR A 849 34.69 13.03 -1.10
N ALA A 850 35.33 12.10 -1.81
CA ALA A 850 36.14 11.06 -1.18
C ALA A 850 37.30 11.63 -0.35
N LYS A 851 38.01 12.68 -0.82
CA LYS A 851 39.07 13.33 -0.04
C LYS A 851 38.52 13.97 1.24
N GLY A 852 37.35 14.63 1.19
CA GLY A 852 36.68 15.16 2.37
C GLY A 852 36.36 14.08 3.41
N MET A 853 35.75 12.97 2.98
CA MET A 853 35.47 11.83 3.87
C MET A 853 36.74 11.22 4.44
N MET A 854 37.78 11.05 3.61
CA MET A 854 39.08 10.53 4.04
C MET A 854 39.74 11.43 5.09
N ALA A 855 39.66 12.76 4.93
CA ALA A 855 40.19 13.70 5.92
C ALA A 855 39.46 13.56 7.26
N LEU A 856 38.12 13.52 7.24
CA LEU A 856 37.29 13.34 8.44
C LEU A 856 37.53 12.00 9.12
N VAL A 857 37.54 10.90 8.37
CA VAL A 857 37.82 9.56 8.88
C VAL A 857 39.21 9.50 9.51
N SER A 858 40.24 10.00 8.82
CA SER A 858 41.60 10.04 9.37
C SER A 858 41.69 10.90 10.63
N TYR A 859 41.06 12.08 10.65
CA TYR A 859 41.06 12.96 11.82
C TYR A 859 40.39 12.30 13.02
N ARG A 860 39.18 11.75 12.85
CA ARG A 860 38.41 11.06 13.91
C ARG A 860 39.10 9.78 14.39
N ASN A 861 39.93 9.15 13.56
CA ASN A 861 40.79 8.01 13.91
C ASN A 861 42.17 8.42 14.47
N ASN A 862 42.38 9.70 14.80
CA ASN A 862 43.64 10.26 15.31
C ASN A 862 44.85 10.20 14.34
N ASP A 863 44.64 9.97 13.04
CA ASP A 863 45.66 10.09 11.99
C ASP A 863 45.75 11.54 11.47
N ILE A 864 46.21 12.42 12.35
CA ILE A 864 46.35 13.86 12.10
C ILE A 864 47.29 14.13 10.92
N LYS A 865 48.33 13.30 10.73
CA LYS A 865 49.31 13.47 9.66
C LYS A 865 48.67 13.30 8.28
N THR A 866 47.85 12.27 8.10
CA THR A 866 47.15 12.03 6.83
C THR A 866 46.05 13.08 6.62
N ALA A 867 45.25 13.37 7.65
CA ALA A 867 44.22 14.41 7.59
C ALA A 867 44.81 15.77 7.17
N SER A 868 45.92 16.18 7.79
CA SER A 868 46.63 17.43 7.47
C SER A 868 47.08 17.49 6.01
N LYS A 869 47.61 16.39 5.46
CA LYS A 869 48.03 16.34 4.04
C LYS A 869 46.85 16.51 3.10
N ILE A 870 45.74 15.83 3.39
CA ILE A 870 44.54 15.89 2.56
C ILE A 870 43.92 17.29 2.60
N LEU A 871 43.76 17.88 3.80
CA LEU A 871 43.22 19.24 3.96
C LEU A 871 44.08 20.31 3.28
N LYS A 872 45.42 20.21 3.39
CA LYS A 872 46.33 21.10 2.67
C LYS A 872 46.13 20.98 1.16
N SER A 873 46.07 19.76 0.62
CA SER A 873 45.80 19.54 -0.80
C SER A 873 44.44 20.09 -1.24
N LEU A 874 43.38 19.89 -0.44
CA LEU A 874 42.07 20.45 -0.71
C LEU A 874 42.13 21.99 -0.74
N LYS A 875 42.80 22.60 0.23
CA LYS A 875 42.96 24.06 0.30
C LYS A 875 43.79 24.60 -0.87
N GLU A 876 44.92 24.00 -1.19
CA GLU A 876 45.83 24.40 -2.29
C GLU A 876 45.19 24.26 -3.68
N THR A 877 44.21 23.36 -3.83
CA THR A 877 43.48 23.14 -5.09
C THR A 877 42.15 23.90 -5.16
N SER A 878 41.81 24.66 -4.12
CA SER A 878 40.62 25.51 -4.10
C SER A 878 40.86 26.83 -4.83
N ILE A 879 39.77 27.44 -5.27
CA ILE A 879 39.73 28.77 -5.86
C ILE A 879 38.92 29.63 -4.91
N THR A 880 39.53 30.71 -4.43
CA THR A 880 38.81 31.77 -3.73
C THR A 880 38.57 32.90 -4.70
N SER A 881 37.30 33.24 -4.89
CA SER A 881 36.88 34.40 -5.67
C SER A 881 36.00 35.28 -4.80
N ASP A 882 35.98 36.57 -5.12
CA ASP A 882 35.07 37.49 -4.43
C ASP A 882 33.61 37.09 -4.66
N GLU A 883 33.27 36.49 -5.80
CA GLU A 883 31.90 36.19 -6.21
C GLU A 883 31.33 34.86 -5.69
N LEU A 884 32.10 33.78 -5.80
CA LEU A 884 31.65 32.42 -5.47
C LEU A 884 32.21 31.93 -4.13
N GLY A 885 32.98 32.77 -3.41
CA GLY A 885 33.71 32.36 -2.22
C GLY A 885 34.79 31.34 -2.57
N MET A 886 34.98 30.34 -1.70
CA MET A 886 35.94 29.25 -1.89
C MET A 886 35.25 28.00 -2.47
N TYR A 887 35.76 27.51 -3.59
CA TYR A 887 35.19 26.36 -4.31
C TYR A 887 36.24 25.63 -5.16
N TRP A 888 35.84 24.56 -5.84
CA TRP A 888 36.71 23.81 -6.75
C TRP A 888 36.09 23.72 -8.14
N LYS A 889 36.86 24.04 -9.18
CA LYS A 889 36.43 23.88 -10.59
C LYS A 889 36.05 22.44 -10.95
N SER A 890 36.64 21.45 -10.26
CA SER A 890 36.33 20.03 -10.45
C SER A 890 35.06 19.58 -9.72
N ASN A 891 34.45 20.43 -8.87
CA ASN A 891 33.17 20.15 -8.23
C ASN A 891 32.03 20.36 -9.24
N THR A 892 31.81 19.35 -10.08
CA THR A 892 30.86 19.37 -11.19
C THR A 892 29.84 18.24 -11.02
N ASN A 893 28.65 18.40 -11.62
CA ASN A 893 27.58 17.41 -11.57
C ASN A 893 28.05 16.05 -12.08
N SER A 894 27.60 14.98 -11.43
CA SER A 894 27.99 13.61 -11.76
C SER A 894 26.85 12.64 -11.49
N TRP A 895 26.81 11.56 -12.27
CA TRP A 895 25.74 10.55 -12.32
C TRP A 895 25.68 9.63 -11.09
N TYR A 896 26.64 9.77 -10.17
CA TYR A 896 26.75 8.93 -8.99
C TYR A 896 26.33 9.68 -7.73
N TRP A 897 25.61 8.99 -6.83
CA TRP A 897 25.13 9.55 -5.56
C TRP A 897 26.22 10.14 -4.65
N HIS A 898 27.50 9.83 -4.87
CA HIS A 898 28.64 10.28 -4.06
C HIS A 898 29.43 11.44 -4.70
N GLN A 899 28.87 12.11 -5.70
CA GLN A 899 29.54 13.20 -6.43
C GLN A 899 28.61 14.39 -6.72
N ALA A 900 27.52 14.55 -5.95
CA ALA A 900 26.68 15.74 -6.08
C ALA A 900 27.41 16.99 -5.53
N PRO A 901 27.39 18.13 -6.23
CA PRO A 901 28.20 19.28 -5.82
C PRO A 901 27.81 19.92 -4.49
N ILE A 902 26.51 19.96 -4.16
CA ILE A 902 26.01 20.48 -2.89
C ILE A 902 26.50 19.64 -1.71
N GLU A 903 26.33 18.33 -1.81
CA GLU A 903 26.75 17.37 -0.80
C GLU A 903 28.27 17.38 -0.64
N THR A 904 29.00 17.56 -1.75
CA THR A 904 30.46 17.73 -1.74
C THR A 904 30.88 19.00 -1.03
N GLN A 905 30.26 20.13 -1.33
CA GLN A 905 30.57 21.37 -0.64
C GLN A 905 30.24 21.28 0.85
N ALA A 906 29.06 20.75 1.20
CA ALA A 906 28.63 20.56 2.58
C ALA A 906 29.60 19.69 3.38
N LEU A 907 30.04 18.57 2.80
CA LEU A 907 31.05 17.69 3.41
C LEU A 907 32.41 18.40 3.58
N LEU A 908 32.82 19.22 2.62
CA LEU A 908 34.08 19.97 2.73
C LEU A 908 33.99 21.05 3.81
N ILE A 909 32.83 21.71 3.96
CA ILE A 909 32.54 22.61 5.09
C ILE A 909 32.67 21.82 6.41
N GLU A 910 32.12 20.61 6.51
CA GLU A 910 32.30 19.74 7.68
C GLU A 910 33.78 19.40 7.92
N ALA A 911 34.52 19.02 6.88
CA ALA A 911 35.92 18.65 6.99
C ALA A 911 36.79 19.80 7.52
N PHE A 912 36.67 21.00 6.94
CA PHE A 912 37.37 22.19 7.44
C PHE A 912 36.84 22.64 8.81
N GLY A 913 35.54 22.48 9.06
CA GLY A 913 34.90 22.80 10.32
C GLY A 913 35.42 21.98 11.50
N GLU A 914 35.53 20.67 11.34
CA GLU A 914 35.95 19.78 12.44
C GLU A 914 37.47 19.66 12.56
N SER A 915 38.20 19.76 11.43
CA SER A 915 39.62 19.40 11.40
C SER A 915 40.54 20.47 10.80
N GLY A 916 40.01 21.58 10.30
CA GLY A 916 40.82 22.62 9.63
C GLY A 916 41.85 23.30 10.54
N SER A 917 41.58 23.40 11.85
CA SER A 917 42.49 23.98 12.84
C SER A 917 43.82 23.24 12.98
N ILE A 918 43.95 22.00 12.48
CA ILE A 918 45.24 21.27 12.45
C ILE A 918 46.22 21.81 11.40
N ILE A 919 45.72 22.59 10.43
CA ILE A 919 46.54 23.16 9.34
C ILE A 919 46.61 24.70 9.37
N GLN A 920 45.81 25.37 10.20
CA GLN A 920 45.74 26.84 10.28
C GLN A 920 45.19 27.32 11.63
N SER A 921 45.37 28.60 11.96
CA SER A 921 44.79 29.19 13.17
C SER A 921 43.26 29.22 13.11
N GLU A 922 42.62 29.22 14.27
CA GLU A 922 41.15 29.22 14.38
C GLU A 922 40.50 30.38 13.60
N THR A 923 41.05 31.59 13.71
CA THR A 923 40.55 32.77 12.97
C THR A 923 40.60 32.56 11.45
N LYS A 924 41.70 32.01 10.92
CA LYS A 924 41.81 31.71 9.48
C LYS A 924 40.95 30.52 9.07
N ASN A 925 40.65 29.63 10.01
CA ASN A 925 39.76 28.52 9.78
C ASN A 925 38.32 28.99 9.60
N LEU A 926 37.85 29.87 10.48
CA LEU A 926 36.55 30.51 10.37
C LEU A 926 36.42 31.27 9.04
N GLU A 927 37.42 32.05 8.64
CA GLU A 927 37.43 32.72 7.32
C GLU A 927 37.36 31.73 6.15
N THR A 928 38.06 30.59 6.24
CA THR A 928 38.00 29.54 5.21
C THR A 928 36.58 28.95 5.13
N ILE A 929 35.98 28.67 6.27
CA ILE A 929 34.64 28.08 6.38
C ILE A 929 33.57 29.05 5.86
N ASP A 930 33.66 30.33 6.22
CA ASP A 930 32.75 31.35 5.72
C ASP A 930 32.84 31.46 4.20
N ASN A 931 34.06 31.47 3.64
CA ASN A 931 34.24 31.45 2.19
C ASN A 931 33.67 30.17 1.53
N LEU A 932 33.76 29.00 2.16
CA LEU A 932 33.16 27.76 1.65
C LEU A 932 31.63 27.81 1.68
N LYS A 933 31.04 28.44 2.71
CA LYS A 933 29.58 28.63 2.84
C LYS A 933 29.03 29.58 1.77
N ILE A 934 29.79 30.59 1.34
CA ILE A 934 29.37 31.50 0.25
C ILE A 934 28.98 30.70 -1.00
N TRP A 935 29.77 29.72 -1.42
CA TRP A 935 29.44 28.88 -2.59
C TRP A 935 28.15 28.08 -2.38
N LEU A 936 27.96 27.50 -1.20
CA LEU A 936 26.78 26.69 -0.85
C LEU A 936 25.50 27.54 -0.89
N LEU A 937 25.57 28.75 -0.34
CA LEU A 937 24.50 29.74 -0.36
C LEU A 937 24.22 30.22 -1.79
N LYS A 938 25.27 30.53 -2.56
CA LYS A 938 25.17 30.89 -3.98
C LYS A 938 24.42 29.85 -4.82
N ASN A 939 24.69 28.57 -4.58
CA ASN A 939 24.01 27.49 -5.29
C ASN A 939 22.52 27.37 -4.89
N LYS A 940 22.15 27.72 -3.65
CA LYS A 940 20.74 27.85 -3.23
C LYS A 940 20.02 29.01 -3.94
N GLN A 941 20.71 30.10 -4.25
CA GLN A 941 20.07 31.30 -4.80
C GLN A 941 19.64 31.18 -6.27
N THR A 942 20.09 30.18 -7.02
CA THR A 942 19.65 29.96 -8.42
C THR A 942 18.71 28.77 -8.57
N ASN A 943 18.54 27.95 -7.52
CA ASN A 943 17.75 26.73 -7.49
C ASN A 943 17.32 26.41 -6.05
N ASN A 944 16.11 25.92 -5.82
CA ASN A 944 15.86 25.11 -4.61
C ASN A 944 16.92 23.99 -4.54
N TRP A 945 17.42 23.65 -3.34
CA TRP A 945 18.26 22.45 -3.21
C TRP A 945 17.41 21.24 -3.65
N LYS A 946 17.76 20.70 -4.81
CA LYS A 946 16.82 19.93 -5.65
C LYS A 946 16.38 18.59 -5.05
N THR A 947 17.04 18.14 -3.99
CA THR A 947 16.86 16.81 -3.40
C THR A 947 16.78 16.92 -1.88
N THR A 948 16.03 16.02 -1.25
CA THR A 948 15.95 15.90 0.22
C THR A 948 17.33 15.76 0.84
N LYS A 949 18.19 14.97 0.22
CA LYS A 949 19.60 14.80 0.60
C LYS A 949 20.39 16.10 0.54
N ALA A 950 20.41 16.80 -0.60
CA ALA A 950 21.16 18.05 -0.76
C ALA A 950 20.70 19.11 0.25
N THR A 951 19.39 19.25 0.44
CA THR A 951 18.80 20.15 1.43
C THR A 951 19.27 19.80 2.84
N LYS A 952 19.19 18.53 3.23
CA LYS A 952 19.61 18.06 4.56
C LYS A 952 21.10 18.31 4.81
N GLU A 953 21.97 17.96 3.87
CA GLU A 953 23.43 18.16 3.99
C GLU A 953 23.79 19.66 4.02
N ALA A 954 23.12 20.49 3.23
CA ALA A 954 23.35 21.93 3.23
C ALA A 954 22.89 22.58 4.54
N VAL A 955 21.72 22.20 5.06
CA VAL A 955 21.23 22.62 6.38
C VAL A 955 22.22 22.22 7.47
N TYR A 956 22.70 20.97 7.47
CA TYR A 956 23.72 20.50 8.41
C TYR A 956 25.00 21.35 8.35
N ALA A 957 25.56 21.57 7.16
CA ALA A 957 26.80 22.32 6.98
C ALA A 957 26.65 23.80 7.40
N LEU A 958 25.48 24.42 7.19
CA LEU A 958 25.22 25.78 7.63
C LEU A 958 25.13 25.89 9.17
N LEU A 959 24.61 24.85 9.84
CA LEU A 959 24.39 24.83 11.29
C LEU A 959 25.56 24.26 12.11
N LEU A 960 26.54 23.61 11.48
CA LEU A 960 27.64 22.90 12.16
C LEU A 960 28.53 23.79 13.05
N GLN A 961 28.56 25.11 12.83
CA GLN A 961 29.38 26.04 13.62
C GLN A 961 28.66 27.35 13.90
N GLY A 962 28.67 27.75 15.19
CA GLY A 962 28.34 29.07 15.74
C GLY A 962 26.97 29.14 16.41
N SER A 963 26.97 29.45 17.71
CA SER A 963 25.79 29.76 18.51
C SER A 963 25.31 31.21 18.36
N ASP A 964 26.02 32.03 17.56
CA ASP A 964 25.85 33.49 17.52
C ASP A 964 25.54 34.03 16.12
N TRP A 965 24.88 33.25 15.25
CA TRP A 965 24.48 33.72 13.91
C TRP A 965 23.27 34.63 13.96
N LEU A 966 22.48 34.59 15.03
CA LEU A 966 21.18 35.25 15.15
C LEU A 966 21.27 36.62 15.86
N SER A 967 22.48 37.21 15.91
CA SER A 967 22.74 38.49 16.59
C SER A 967 22.94 39.68 15.63
N VAL A 968 23.03 39.47 14.32
CA VAL A 968 23.20 40.55 13.32
C VAL A 968 21.85 41.19 12.97
N THR A 969 21.73 42.50 13.19
CA THR A 969 20.47 43.27 13.05
C THR A 969 20.53 44.42 12.03
N ASP A 970 21.65 44.60 11.33
CA ASP A 970 21.84 45.71 10.39
C ASP A 970 20.97 45.57 9.13
N MET A 971 20.23 46.63 8.76
CA MET A 971 19.44 46.67 7.53
C MET A 971 20.27 46.89 6.27
N VAL A 972 19.74 46.45 5.13
CA VAL A 972 20.34 46.52 3.80
C VAL A 972 19.58 47.53 2.95
N ASP A 973 20.28 48.48 2.33
CA ASP A 973 19.68 49.47 1.42
C ASP A 973 19.51 48.84 0.03
N VAL A 974 18.30 48.89 -0.56
CA VAL A 974 18.00 48.28 -1.86
C VAL A 974 17.22 49.23 -2.77
N VAL A 975 17.58 49.28 -4.06
CA VAL A 975 16.90 50.04 -5.12
C VAL A 975 16.49 49.05 -6.21
N LEU A 976 15.22 49.06 -6.64
CA LEU A 976 14.70 48.21 -7.71
C LEU A 976 14.10 49.07 -8.83
N GLY A 977 14.59 48.91 -10.06
CA GLY A 977 14.11 49.68 -11.22
C GLY A 977 14.15 51.20 -11.03
N GLY A 978 15.16 51.70 -10.29
CA GLY A 978 15.34 53.12 -9.94
C GLY A 978 14.53 53.61 -8.73
N GLN A 979 13.74 52.74 -8.07
CA GLN A 979 12.95 53.09 -6.89
C GLN A 979 13.57 52.52 -5.62
N GLN A 980 13.83 53.37 -4.62
CA GLN A 980 14.30 52.95 -3.30
C GLN A 980 13.23 52.07 -2.62
N ILE A 981 13.64 50.89 -2.16
CA ILE A 981 12.80 49.99 -1.38
C ILE A 981 12.95 50.39 0.10
N GLU A 982 11.88 50.91 0.69
CA GLU A 982 11.81 51.22 2.12
C GLU A 982 10.90 50.19 2.82
N PRO A 983 11.45 49.14 3.46
CA PRO A 983 10.66 48.06 4.04
C PRO A 983 9.59 48.52 5.03
N SER A 984 9.82 49.62 5.75
CA SER A 984 8.89 50.20 6.72
C SER A 984 7.66 50.89 6.09
N LYS A 985 7.69 51.21 4.80
CA LYS A 985 6.60 51.86 4.05
C LYS A 985 5.83 50.91 3.14
N LEU A 986 6.28 49.66 3.00
CA LEU A 986 5.63 48.66 2.17
C LEU A 986 4.41 48.06 2.91
N GLU A 987 3.26 48.06 2.23
CA GLU A 987 2.03 47.42 2.72
C GLU A 987 2.29 45.90 2.89
N HIS A 988 1.87 45.32 4.01
CA HIS A 988 2.09 43.90 4.39
C HIS A 988 3.54 43.46 4.70
N VAL A 989 4.53 44.35 4.71
CA VAL A 989 5.92 44.02 5.09
C VAL A 989 6.21 44.49 6.51
N LYS A 990 6.15 43.59 7.49
CA LYS A 990 6.73 43.85 8.82
C LYS A 990 8.18 43.36 8.82
N VAL A 991 9.13 44.29 8.97
CA VAL A 991 10.52 43.93 9.24
C VAL A 991 10.56 43.07 10.48
N GLU A 992 11.02 41.83 10.33
CA GLU A 992 11.04 40.83 11.40
C GLU A 992 12.08 41.24 12.45
N ALA A 993 11.60 41.54 13.66
CA ALA A 993 12.41 42.10 14.72
C ALA A 993 13.60 41.17 15.03
N GLY A 994 14.81 41.65 14.74
CA GLY A 994 16.06 40.95 15.06
C GLY A 994 16.59 39.98 13.99
N THR A 995 15.99 39.88 12.80
CA THR A 995 16.48 38.96 11.73
C THR A 995 17.04 39.67 10.49
N GLY A 996 16.66 40.94 10.26
CA GLY A 996 17.03 41.72 9.08
C GLY A 996 16.58 41.08 7.76
N TYR A 997 15.57 40.20 7.82
CA TYR A 997 14.89 39.59 6.68
C TYR A 997 13.68 40.42 6.26
N TYR A 998 13.50 40.60 4.95
CA TYR A 998 12.24 41.04 4.38
C TYR A 998 12.04 40.48 2.97
N LYS A 999 10.78 40.30 2.59
CA LYS A 999 10.35 39.84 1.28
C LYS A 999 9.24 40.75 0.79
N THR A 1000 9.22 41.02 -0.51
CA THR A 1000 8.14 41.76 -1.16
C THR A 1000 7.93 41.21 -2.57
N SER A 1001 6.73 41.38 -3.14
CA SER A 1001 6.41 40.84 -4.46
C SER A 1001 5.44 41.72 -5.23
N TRP A 1002 5.51 41.61 -6.55
CA TRP A 1002 4.67 42.29 -7.53
C TRP A 1002 3.96 41.25 -8.41
N HIS A 1003 2.70 41.51 -8.73
CA HIS A 1003 1.84 40.64 -9.53
C HIS A 1003 1.89 40.99 -11.03
N SER A 1004 1.31 40.14 -11.88
CA SER A 1004 1.43 40.15 -13.34
C SER A 1004 1.35 41.54 -14.01
N SER A 1005 0.43 42.41 -13.58
CA SER A 1005 0.22 43.75 -14.16
C SER A 1005 1.23 44.80 -13.71
N GLU A 1006 1.95 44.55 -12.62
CA GLU A 1006 2.89 45.49 -12.00
C GLU A 1006 4.33 45.29 -12.50
N ILE A 1007 4.61 44.14 -13.10
CA ILE A 1007 5.96 43.74 -13.53
C ILE A 1007 6.34 44.50 -14.81
N GLN A 1008 7.41 45.29 -14.73
CA GLN A 1008 7.95 46.05 -15.87
C GLN A 1008 9.39 45.61 -16.17
N PRO A 1009 9.85 45.65 -17.44
CA PRO A 1009 11.22 45.28 -17.80
C PRO A 1009 12.32 46.02 -17.01
N LYS A 1010 12.07 47.28 -16.62
CA LYS A 1010 13.01 48.07 -15.80
C LYS A 1010 13.25 47.48 -14.40
N MET A 1011 12.32 46.68 -13.88
CA MET A 1011 12.45 45.99 -12.59
C MET A 1011 13.44 44.82 -12.66
N ALA A 1012 14.02 44.55 -13.83
CA ALA A 1012 15.16 43.64 -13.96
C ALA A 1012 16.43 44.18 -13.28
N GLU A 1013 16.54 45.47 -13.01
CA GLU A 1013 17.73 46.11 -12.44
C GLU A 1013 17.58 46.34 -10.92
N VAL A 1014 18.55 45.86 -10.14
CA VAL A 1014 18.56 45.98 -8.68
C VAL A 1014 19.92 46.52 -8.20
N GLU A 1015 19.93 47.43 -7.24
CA GLU A 1015 21.15 47.88 -6.54
C GLU A 1015 21.03 47.58 -5.04
N ILE A 1016 22.11 47.08 -4.43
CA ILE A 1016 22.16 46.70 -3.01
C ILE A 1016 23.38 47.36 -2.36
N SER A 1017 23.20 47.95 -1.17
CA SER A 1017 24.27 48.55 -0.36
C SER A 1017 24.22 48.09 1.11
N LYS A 1018 25.38 47.73 1.69
CA LYS A 1018 25.51 47.30 3.10
C LYS A 1018 26.59 48.11 3.81
N LYS A 1019 26.22 48.79 4.91
CA LYS A 1019 27.10 49.70 5.68
C LYS A 1019 27.69 49.14 6.98
N GLY A 1020 27.42 47.88 7.33
CA GLY A 1020 27.87 47.25 8.58
C GLY A 1020 28.50 45.88 8.36
N GLN A 1021 29.06 45.26 9.41
CA GLN A 1021 29.74 43.97 9.33
C GLN A 1021 28.80 42.83 8.90
N GLY A 1022 29.34 41.85 8.19
CA GLY A 1022 28.60 40.71 7.64
C GLY A 1022 28.23 40.87 6.16
N ILE A 1023 27.73 39.80 5.57
CA ILE A 1023 27.32 39.76 4.16
C ILE A 1023 25.80 39.89 4.11
N ALA A 1024 25.31 40.83 3.30
CA ALA A 1024 23.90 40.91 2.97
C ALA A 1024 23.61 40.07 1.72
N TRP A 1025 22.48 39.38 1.73
CA TRP A 1025 22.06 38.44 0.68
C TRP A 1025 20.67 38.78 0.20
N GLY A 1026 20.38 38.45 -1.05
CA GLY A 1026 19.03 38.53 -1.56
C GLY A 1026 18.87 37.86 -2.91
N ALA A 1027 17.65 37.79 -3.41
CA ALA A 1027 17.35 37.26 -4.73
C ALA A 1027 16.13 37.97 -5.31
N LEU A 1028 16.12 38.14 -6.63
CA LEU A 1028 14.97 38.57 -7.39
C LEU A 1028 14.47 37.39 -8.21
N TYR A 1029 13.27 36.89 -7.92
CA TYR A 1029 12.65 35.76 -8.59
C TYR A 1029 11.56 36.26 -9.55
N TRP A 1030 11.66 35.93 -10.82
CA TRP A 1030 10.64 36.22 -11.83
C TRP A 1030 9.99 34.91 -12.30
N GLN A 1031 8.69 34.78 -12.06
CA GLN A 1031 7.91 33.60 -12.37
C GLN A 1031 6.93 33.89 -13.51
N TYR A 1032 6.80 32.94 -14.44
CA TYR A 1032 5.86 33.01 -15.56
C TYR A 1032 5.40 31.62 -15.99
N PHE A 1033 4.23 31.53 -16.65
CA PHE A 1033 3.76 30.28 -17.26
C PHE A 1033 4.14 30.23 -18.74
N GLU A 1034 4.53 29.04 -19.21
CA GLU A 1034 4.81 28.73 -20.63
C GLU A 1034 4.20 27.38 -21.01
N ASP A 1035 3.86 27.19 -22.29
CA ASP A 1035 3.22 25.96 -22.80
C ASP A 1035 4.24 24.81 -22.89
N LEU A 1036 3.81 23.57 -22.54
CA LEU A 1036 4.68 22.38 -22.41
C LEU A 1036 5.39 21.97 -23.72
N ASP A 1037 4.82 22.29 -24.87
CA ASP A 1037 5.29 21.97 -26.21
C ASP A 1037 6.33 22.97 -26.76
N LYS A 1038 6.58 24.07 -26.05
CA LYS A 1038 7.62 25.07 -26.38
C LYS A 1038 8.85 25.00 -25.49
N ILE A 1039 8.91 24.01 -24.59
CA ILE A 1039 10.07 23.76 -23.74
C ILE A 1039 11.13 23.04 -24.57
N THR A 1040 12.30 23.66 -24.73
CA THR A 1040 13.41 23.09 -25.51
C THR A 1040 14.10 21.96 -24.75
N LEU A 1041 14.31 20.82 -25.42
CA LEU A 1041 15.05 19.66 -24.90
C LEU A 1041 16.52 20.01 -24.59
N ALA A 1042 17.02 19.46 -23.48
CA ALA A 1042 18.45 19.24 -23.29
C ALA A 1042 18.79 17.81 -23.74
N GLU A 1043 19.84 17.61 -24.55
CA GLU A 1043 20.32 16.27 -24.88
C GLU A 1043 20.88 15.59 -23.62
N THR A 1044 20.11 14.68 -23.03
CA THR A 1044 20.56 13.90 -21.88
C THR A 1044 20.80 12.43 -22.23
N PRO A 1045 21.57 11.69 -21.42
CA PRO A 1045 21.79 10.25 -21.59
C PRO A 1045 20.56 9.33 -21.48
N LEU A 1046 19.39 9.88 -21.16
CA LEU A 1046 18.12 9.17 -21.01
C LEU A 1046 17.17 9.58 -22.14
N SER A 1047 16.48 8.60 -22.73
CA SER A 1047 15.46 8.84 -23.74
C SER A 1047 14.20 8.05 -23.42
N LEU A 1048 13.05 8.71 -23.50
CA LEU A 1048 11.73 8.15 -23.27
C LEU A 1048 10.87 8.24 -24.53
N LYS A 1049 10.14 7.16 -24.82
CA LYS A 1049 9.10 7.16 -25.84
C LYS A 1049 7.84 6.52 -25.27
N LYS A 1050 6.71 7.23 -25.35
CA LYS A 1050 5.40 6.77 -24.87
C LYS A 1050 4.52 6.42 -26.07
N LYS A 1051 3.82 5.29 -25.99
CA LYS A 1051 2.75 4.90 -26.93
C LYS A 1051 1.56 4.33 -26.17
N LEU A 1052 0.39 4.43 -26.77
CA LEU A 1052 -0.85 3.86 -26.25
C LEU A 1052 -1.39 2.80 -27.20
N PHE A 1053 -1.93 1.71 -26.66
CA PHE A 1053 -2.53 0.63 -27.42
C PHE A 1053 -3.91 0.29 -26.87
N LEU A 1054 -4.90 0.07 -27.74
CA LEU A 1054 -6.17 -0.51 -27.37
C LEU A 1054 -5.98 -2.01 -27.18
N LYS A 1055 -6.38 -2.53 -26.03
CA LYS A 1055 -6.31 -3.94 -25.68
C LYS A 1055 -7.68 -4.59 -25.88
N THR A 1056 -7.72 -5.62 -26.72
CA THR A 1056 -8.91 -6.43 -26.99
C THR A 1056 -8.62 -7.90 -26.71
N ASN A 1057 -9.63 -8.65 -26.27
CA ASN A 1057 -9.52 -10.10 -26.07
C ASN A 1057 -10.24 -10.80 -27.22
N THR A 1058 -9.51 -11.66 -27.93
CA THR A 1058 -10.02 -12.51 -29.02
C THR A 1058 -10.04 -13.97 -28.58
N ASP A 1059 -10.69 -14.85 -29.35
CA ASP A 1059 -10.66 -16.30 -29.12
C ASP A 1059 -9.23 -16.88 -29.15
N THR A 1060 -8.29 -16.18 -29.79
CA THR A 1060 -6.86 -16.56 -29.89
C THR A 1060 -5.97 -15.93 -28.82
N GLY A 1061 -6.51 -15.05 -27.97
CA GLY A 1061 -5.77 -14.37 -26.91
C GLY A 1061 -5.84 -12.84 -26.97
N GLU A 1062 -4.95 -12.20 -26.23
CA GLU A 1062 -4.85 -10.74 -26.13
C GLU A 1062 -4.27 -10.15 -27.43
N GLU A 1063 -4.96 -9.16 -27.98
CA GLU A 1063 -4.51 -8.38 -29.13
C GLU A 1063 -4.39 -6.90 -28.73
N ILE A 1064 -3.29 -6.25 -29.13
CA ILE A 1064 -3.04 -4.83 -28.89
C ILE A 1064 -2.87 -4.07 -30.21
N THR A 1065 -3.60 -2.98 -30.39
CA THR A 1065 -3.53 -2.13 -31.58
C THR A 1065 -3.17 -0.69 -31.20
N GLU A 1066 -2.20 -0.07 -31.88
CA GLU A 1066 -1.76 1.29 -31.57
C GLU A 1066 -2.92 2.30 -31.69
N ILE A 1067 -3.06 3.17 -30.69
CA ILE A 1067 -4.06 4.23 -30.66
C ILE A 1067 -3.51 5.42 -31.43
N THR A 1068 -4.20 5.79 -32.52
CA THR A 1068 -3.92 6.95 -33.36
C THR A 1068 -5.08 7.95 -33.26
N SER A 1069 -4.97 9.09 -33.96
CA SER A 1069 -6.08 10.06 -34.06
C SER A 1069 -7.34 9.50 -34.72
N GLU A 1070 -7.26 8.35 -35.40
CA GLU A 1070 -8.40 7.69 -36.05
C GLU A 1070 -9.03 6.61 -35.17
N THR A 1071 -8.37 6.21 -34.07
CA THR A 1071 -8.85 5.17 -33.17
C THR A 1071 -10.01 5.68 -32.33
N LYS A 1072 -11.16 5.00 -32.40
CA LYS A 1072 -12.35 5.31 -31.61
C LYS A 1072 -12.36 4.52 -30.31
N LEU A 1073 -11.98 5.15 -29.21
CA LEU A 1073 -12.07 4.55 -27.87
C LEU A 1073 -13.48 4.70 -27.29
N LYS A 1074 -13.93 3.70 -26.55
CA LYS A 1074 -15.22 3.68 -25.86
C LYS A 1074 -15.03 3.56 -24.36
N VAL A 1075 -16.02 4.05 -23.59
CA VAL A 1075 -16.05 3.85 -22.14
C VAL A 1075 -16.07 2.35 -21.83
N GLY A 1076 -15.18 1.91 -20.95
CA GLY A 1076 -14.97 0.51 -20.59
C GLY A 1076 -13.78 -0.17 -21.29
N ASP A 1077 -13.25 0.40 -22.37
CA ASP A 1077 -12.08 -0.16 -23.07
C ASP A 1077 -10.84 -0.19 -22.17
N LEU A 1078 -9.93 -1.13 -22.46
CA LEU A 1078 -8.62 -1.20 -21.82
C LEU A 1078 -7.56 -0.57 -22.74
N VAL A 1079 -6.80 0.37 -22.19
CA VAL A 1079 -5.68 1.03 -22.87
C VAL A 1079 -4.39 0.58 -22.22
N ARG A 1080 -3.51 -0.07 -22.98
CA ARG A 1080 -2.15 -0.37 -22.55
C ARG A 1080 -1.24 0.79 -22.84
N VAL A 1081 -0.64 1.33 -21.79
CA VAL A 1081 0.45 2.30 -21.91
C VAL A 1081 1.75 1.53 -22.11
N ARG A 1082 2.53 1.87 -23.13
CA ARG A 1082 3.88 1.35 -23.37
C ARG A 1082 4.89 2.48 -23.30
N ILE A 1083 5.90 2.33 -22.44
CA ILE A 1083 7.00 3.28 -22.30
C ILE A 1083 8.30 2.57 -22.67
N GLU A 1084 9.00 3.06 -23.69
CA GLU A 1084 10.35 2.64 -24.04
C GLU A 1084 11.35 3.58 -23.36
N LEU A 1085 12.19 3.04 -22.48
CA LEU A 1085 13.26 3.75 -21.79
C LEU A 1085 14.60 3.28 -22.33
N ARG A 1086 15.40 4.22 -22.85
CA ARG A 1086 16.77 3.97 -23.27
C ARG A 1086 17.76 4.71 -22.38
N SER A 1087 18.80 3.99 -21.95
CA SER A 1087 19.95 4.54 -21.25
C SER A 1087 21.25 4.14 -21.95
N ASP A 1088 22.13 5.11 -22.19
CA ASP A 1088 23.45 4.86 -22.80
C ASP A 1088 24.52 4.35 -21.80
N ARG A 1089 24.21 4.36 -20.48
CA ARG A 1089 25.10 4.03 -19.36
C ARG A 1089 24.35 3.48 -18.15
N ASN A 1090 25.09 3.02 -17.14
CA ASN A 1090 24.52 2.57 -15.87
C ASN A 1090 24.20 3.79 -14.98
N MET A 1091 23.05 3.78 -14.31
CA MET A 1091 22.57 4.85 -13.42
C MET A 1091 21.91 4.26 -12.17
N GLU A 1092 21.78 5.05 -11.11
CA GLU A 1092 21.22 4.63 -9.81
C GLU A 1092 20.14 5.61 -9.34
N PHE A 1093 19.15 5.09 -8.61
CA PHE A 1093 18.08 5.86 -7.97
C PHE A 1093 17.33 6.80 -8.93
N LEU A 1094 16.78 6.24 -10.01
CA LEU A 1094 15.95 6.99 -10.96
C LEU A 1094 14.48 6.94 -10.56
N HIS A 1095 13.77 8.03 -10.83
CA HIS A 1095 12.32 8.13 -10.70
C HIS A 1095 11.73 8.51 -12.06
N MET A 1096 10.84 7.66 -12.56
CA MET A 1096 10.04 7.92 -13.75
C MET A 1096 8.59 8.16 -13.33
N LYS A 1097 8.01 9.26 -13.77
CA LYS A 1097 6.61 9.63 -13.53
C LYS A 1097 5.89 9.66 -14.86
N ASP A 1098 4.87 8.81 -15.01
CA ASP A 1098 4.02 8.80 -16.19
C ASP A 1098 2.64 9.37 -15.88
N MET A 1099 2.30 10.51 -16.47
CA MET A 1099 0.97 11.11 -16.35
C MET A 1099 -0.07 10.33 -17.17
N ARG A 1100 -1.36 10.52 -16.83
CA ARG A 1100 -2.49 9.99 -17.63
C ARG A 1100 -3.54 11.05 -17.91
N ALA A 1101 -4.45 10.75 -18.83
CA ALA A 1101 -5.65 11.55 -19.09
C ALA A 1101 -6.67 11.44 -17.95
N SER A 1102 -7.43 12.50 -17.71
CA SER A 1102 -8.45 12.60 -16.65
C SER A 1102 -9.53 11.52 -16.74
N GLY A 1103 -9.87 11.07 -17.94
CA GLY A 1103 -10.84 9.99 -18.17
C GLY A 1103 -10.27 8.58 -18.15
N LEU A 1104 -9.01 8.37 -17.75
CA LEU A 1104 -8.38 7.04 -17.65
C LEU A 1104 -8.11 6.66 -16.19
N GLU A 1105 -8.60 5.48 -15.80
CA GLU A 1105 -8.44 4.92 -14.45
C GLU A 1105 -7.44 3.77 -14.45
N PRO A 1106 -6.51 3.68 -13.47
CA PRO A 1106 -5.57 2.57 -13.40
C PRO A 1106 -6.25 1.25 -13.03
N VAL A 1107 -5.89 0.16 -13.71
CA VAL A 1107 -6.39 -1.19 -13.36
C VAL A 1107 -5.72 -1.72 -12.10
N ASN A 1108 -4.44 -1.39 -11.87
CA ASN A 1108 -3.71 -1.73 -10.65
C ASN A 1108 -3.44 -0.48 -9.81
N VAL A 1109 -3.96 -0.46 -8.59
CA VAL A 1109 -3.78 0.65 -7.63
C VAL A 1109 -2.83 0.32 -6.48
N LEU A 1110 -2.32 -0.92 -6.40
CA LEU A 1110 -1.44 -1.34 -5.32
C LEU A 1110 0.03 -1.09 -5.68
N SER A 1111 0.72 -0.33 -4.83
CA SER A 1111 2.15 -0.12 -4.94
C SER A 1111 2.93 -1.37 -4.54
N LYS A 1112 3.94 -1.74 -5.33
CA LYS A 1112 4.76 -2.94 -5.09
C LYS A 1112 6.06 -2.92 -5.89
N TYR A 1113 7.02 -3.73 -5.46
CA TYR A 1113 8.16 -4.09 -6.31
C TYR A 1113 7.69 -5.00 -7.45
N LYS A 1114 8.16 -4.71 -8.66
CA LYS A 1114 7.96 -5.49 -9.88
C LYS A 1114 9.31 -5.80 -10.52
N TRP A 1115 9.34 -6.87 -11.29
CA TRP A 1115 10.45 -7.25 -12.15
C TRP A 1115 9.91 -7.47 -13.55
N GLN A 1116 10.42 -6.74 -14.52
CA GLN A 1116 10.02 -6.83 -15.93
C GLN A 1116 11.24 -6.56 -16.82
N ASP A 1117 11.41 -7.33 -17.89
CA ASP A 1117 12.49 -7.17 -18.88
C ASP A 1117 13.90 -7.02 -18.28
N GLY A 1118 14.19 -7.79 -17.23
CA GLY A 1118 15.49 -7.79 -16.56
C GLY A 1118 15.75 -6.60 -15.64
N LEU A 1119 14.71 -5.81 -15.32
CA LEU A 1119 14.81 -4.63 -14.47
C LEU A 1119 13.81 -4.71 -13.30
N GLY A 1120 14.32 -4.48 -12.09
CA GLY A 1120 13.53 -4.37 -10.87
C GLY A 1120 13.21 -2.91 -10.55
N TYR A 1121 11.96 -2.63 -10.21
CA TYR A 1121 11.51 -1.29 -9.83
C TYR A 1121 10.37 -1.34 -8.82
N TYR A 1122 10.19 -0.27 -8.06
CA TYR A 1122 9.00 -0.05 -7.25
C TYR A 1122 7.98 0.76 -8.05
N GLU A 1123 6.78 0.22 -8.24
CA GLU A 1123 5.67 0.91 -8.90
C GLU A 1123 4.75 1.51 -7.83
N SER A 1124 4.34 2.77 -8.00
CA SER A 1124 3.35 3.44 -7.18
C SER A 1124 2.34 4.17 -8.05
N THR A 1125 1.12 3.63 -8.10
CA THR A 1125 -0.01 4.25 -8.79
C THR A 1125 -0.62 5.34 -7.92
N LYS A 1126 -0.62 6.58 -8.41
CA LYS A 1126 -1.34 7.73 -7.84
C LYS A 1126 -2.54 8.09 -8.72
N ASP A 1127 -3.32 9.11 -8.36
CA ASP A 1127 -4.53 9.48 -9.09
C ASP A 1127 -4.23 10.01 -10.50
N ALA A 1128 -3.29 10.94 -10.63
CA ALA A 1128 -2.95 11.59 -11.90
C ALA A 1128 -1.73 10.96 -12.62
N SER A 1129 -0.99 10.07 -11.94
CA SER A 1129 0.25 9.52 -12.48
C SER A 1129 0.61 8.13 -11.94
N THR A 1130 1.39 7.37 -12.72
CA THR A 1130 2.05 6.12 -12.29
C THR A 1130 3.53 6.42 -12.11
N ASN A 1131 4.07 6.10 -10.93
CA ASN A 1131 5.45 6.40 -10.57
C ASN A 1131 6.28 5.11 -10.50
N PHE A 1132 7.48 5.13 -11.06
CA PHE A 1132 8.41 4.00 -11.09
C PHE A 1132 9.74 4.43 -10.49
N PHE A 1133 10.25 3.66 -9.52
CA PHE A 1133 11.50 3.96 -8.82
C PHE A 1133 12.50 2.82 -9.05
N PHE A 1134 13.66 3.14 -9.61
CA PHE A 1134 14.71 2.19 -10.00
C PHE A 1134 15.93 2.34 -9.09
N ASP A 1135 16.21 1.33 -8.26
CA ASP A 1135 17.45 1.30 -7.45
C ASP A 1135 18.68 1.39 -8.36
N TYR A 1136 18.66 0.67 -9.48
CA TYR A 1136 19.72 0.58 -10.48
C TYR A 1136 19.13 0.40 -11.88
N LEU A 1137 19.57 1.21 -12.83
CA LEU A 1137 19.25 1.10 -14.25
C LEU A 1137 20.53 0.79 -15.04
N PRO A 1138 20.71 -0.45 -15.53
CA PRO A 1138 21.83 -0.78 -16.41
C PRO A 1138 21.70 -0.07 -17.77
N LYS A 1139 22.82 0.08 -18.48
CA LYS A 1139 22.83 0.49 -19.90
C LYS A 1139 21.97 -0.47 -20.73
N GLY A 1140 21.01 0.06 -21.49
CA GLY A 1140 20.09 -0.77 -22.28
C GLY A 1140 18.86 -0.05 -22.79
N VAL A 1141 17.93 -0.83 -23.34
CA VAL A 1141 16.58 -0.41 -23.72
C VAL A 1141 15.60 -1.29 -22.98
N TYR A 1142 14.60 -0.70 -22.33
CA TYR A 1142 13.61 -1.36 -21.49
C TYR A 1142 12.21 -0.94 -21.92
N VAL A 1143 11.25 -1.87 -21.87
CA VAL A 1143 9.85 -1.61 -22.21
C VAL A 1143 8.99 -1.83 -20.97
N PHE A 1144 8.20 -0.83 -20.61
CA PHE A 1144 7.26 -0.90 -19.50
C PHE A 1144 5.85 -0.87 -20.03
N GLU A 1145 5.00 -1.75 -19.47
CA GLU A 1145 3.62 -1.83 -19.87
C GLU A 1145 2.71 -1.90 -18.66
N TYR A 1146 1.64 -1.11 -18.69
CA TYR A 1146 0.58 -1.20 -17.70
C TYR A 1146 -0.76 -0.79 -18.32
N ASP A 1147 -1.85 -1.34 -17.76
CA ASP A 1147 -3.19 -1.17 -18.30
C ASP A 1147 -3.95 -0.07 -17.53
N LEU A 1148 -4.63 0.79 -18.28
CA LEU A 1148 -5.61 1.77 -17.86
C LEU A 1148 -6.98 1.38 -18.41
N ARG A 1149 -8.06 1.78 -17.74
CA ARG A 1149 -9.44 1.61 -18.19
C ARG A 1149 -10.02 2.97 -18.55
N VAL A 1150 -10.72 3.03 -19.68
CA VAL A 1150 -11.46 4.23 -20.09
C VAL A 1150 -12.69 4.39 -19.21
N ASN A 1151 -12.76 5.47 -18.44
CA ASN A 1151 -13.84 5.76 -17.50
C ASN A 1151 -14.76 6.91 -17.97
N ASN A 1152 -14.21 7.98 -18.54
CA ASN A 1152 -14.98 9.14 -19.01
C ASN A 1152 -14.75 9.38 -20.51
N ALA A 1153 -15.80 9.82 -21.21
CA ALA A 1153 -15.72 10.24 -22.60
C ALA A 1153 -15.22 11.68 -22.73
N GLY A 1154 -14.57 12.01 -23.84
CA GLY A 1154 -14.00 13.34 -24.04
C GLY A 1154 -12.78 13.38 -24.96
N ASN A 1155 -12.28 14.60 -25.19
CA ASN A 1155 -11.00 14.86 -25.83
C ASN A 1155 -10.03 15.36 -24.76
N MET A 1156 -9.09 14.51 -24.36
CA MET A 1156 -8.27 14.73 -23.17
C MET A 1156 -6.77 14.60 -23.47
N SER A 1157 -5.96 15.39 -22.78
CA SER A 1157 -4.50 15.28 -22.82
C SER A 1157 -4.04 14.15 -21.90
N ASN A 1158 -3.25 13.21 -22.44
CA ASN A 1158 -2.68 12.10 -21.71
C ASN A 1158 -1.35 12.44 -21.00
N GLY A 1159 -0.97 13.73 -20.98
CA GLY A 1159 0.25 14.23 -20.37
C GLY A 1159 1.54 13.63 -20.98
N ILE A 1160 2.64 13.77 -20.24
CA ILE A 1160 3.97 13.28 -20.62
C ILE A 1160 4.49 12.25 -19.61
N THR A 1161 5.45 11.44 -20.03
CA THR A 1161 6.32 10.68 -19.13
C THR A 1161 7.57 11.51 -18.85
N THR A 1162 7.99 11.64 -17.59
CA THR A 1162 9.29 12.20 -17.21
C THR A 1162 10.12 11.15 -16.50
N ILE A 1163 11.45 11.20 -16.64
CA ILE A 1163 12.39 10.41 -15.83
C ILE A 1163 13.50 11.32 -15.35
N GLN A 1164 13.91 11.17 -14.09
CA GLN A 1164 15.02 11.92 -13.52
C GLN A 1164 15.76 11.12 -12.45
N SER A 1165 17.03 11.44 -12.20
CA SER A 1165 17.69 10.93 -11.00
C SER A 1165 17.16 11.64 -9.75
N MET A 1166 16.83 10.85 -8.72
CA MET A 1166 16.36 11.37 -7.43
C MET A 1166 17.43 12.17 -6.68
N TYR A 1167 18.71 11.87 -6.94
CA TYR A 1167 19.83 12.50 -6.25
C TYR A 1167 20.70 13.39 -7.16
N ALA A 1168 20.46 13.36 -8.48
CA ALA A 1168 21.10 14.23 -9.47
C ALA A 1168 20.09 14.67 -10.57
N PRO A 1169 19.06 15.45 -10.21
CA PRO A 1169 17.89 15.75 -11.05
C PRO A 1169 18.19 16.56 -12.32
N GLU A 1170 19.39 17.13 -12.46
CA GLU A 1170 19.91 17.65 -13.72
C GLU A 1170 19.96 16.60 -14.84
N PHE A 1171 19.91 15.30 -14.50
CA PHE A 1171 19.79 14.21 -15.45
C PHE A 1171 18.34 13.78 -15.54
N SER A 1172 17.63 14.38 -16.48
CA SER A 1172 16.22 14.13 -16.74
C SER A 1172 15.92 14.01 -18.23
N SER A 1173 14.78 13.42 -18.56
CA SER A 1173 14.25 13.31 -19.92
C SER A 1173 12.74 13.29 -19.87
N HIS A 1174 12.08 13.59 -20.98
CA HIS A 1174 10.62 13.52 -21.08
C HIS A 1174 10.17 13.00 -22.46
N SER A 1175 8.96 12.45 -22.51
CA SER A 1175 8.30 12.06 -23.76
C SER A 1175 7.60 13.25 -24.41
N GLU A 1176 7.11 13.05 -25.64
CA GLU A 1176 6.08 13.90 -26.23
C GLU A 1176 4.73 13.71 -25.51
N GLY A 1177 3.85 14.71 -25.63
CA GLY A 1177 2.47 14.66 -25.13
C GLY A 1177 1.52 14.07 -26.17
N ILE A 1178 0.54 13.27 -25.73
CA ILE A 1178 -0.45 12.61 -26.59
C ILE A 1178 -1.84 13.07 -26.18
N ARG A 1179 -2.74 13.37 -27.15
CA ARG A 1179 -4.18 13.55 -26.89
C ARG A 1179 -4.95 12.31 -27.30
N ILE A 1180 -6.01 12.00 -26.56
CA ILE A 1180 -6.91 10.89 -26.85
C ILE A 1180 -8.35 11.40 -27.03
N LEU A 1181 -9.08 10.78 -27.96
CA LEU A 1181 -10.49 11.01 -28.18
C LEU A 1181 -11.27 9.76 -27.78
N ILE A 1182 -12.21 9.91 -26.86
CA ILE A 1182 -13.09 8.85 -26.38
C ILE A 1182 -14.53 9.23 -26.69
N GLU A 1183 -15.23 8.37 -27.43
CA GLU A 1183 -16.64 8.55 -27.77
C GLU A 1183 -17.54 8.13 -26.59
N GLN A 1184 -18.65 8.83 -26.42
CA GLN A 1184 -19.69 8.43 -25.48
C GLN A 1184 -20.45 7.22 -26.04
N SER A 1185 -20.55 6.15 -25.27
CA SER A 1185 -21.38 5.00 -25.58
C SER A 1185 -22.86 5.45 -25.62
N LYS A 1186 -23.55 5.19 -26.74
CA LYS A 1186 -24.98 5.49 -26.88
C LYS A 1186 -25.84 4.63 -25.97
#